data_AF-A7SPV7-F1
#
_entry.id   AF-A7SPV7-F1
#
_cell.length_a   1.000
_cell.length_b   1.000
_cell.length_c   1.000
_cell.angle_alpha   90.00
_cell.angle_beta   90.00
_cell.angle_gamma   90.00
#
_symmetry.space_group_name_H-M   'P 1'
#
loop_
_entity.id
_entity.type
_entity.pdbx_description
1 polymer ?
#
loop_
_entity_poly.entity_id
_entity_poly.type
_entity_poly.pdbx_seq_one_letter_code
_entity_poly.pdbx_strand_id
1 'polypeptide(L)'
;MKKYLTEEMFNELKDKKTELGVTLSDCINSGVENLDSGTGIYAGDEESYKLFAPLFDKIIEDYHAPYKLEQKHTSDMNPEKVEAPDLDPEGSFIRSTRIRVARNLKGYALTPALSKKARLEIEEKVKNVFESLTGDLAGKYHPLDGMTEETRQQLVNDHFLFKKGDRFLEAAGVNKLWPEGRGIFHNNDKTFLVWVNEEDQLRIISMEMGSDIGSVFKRLCTAVNEIDKQLGFQHTEEHGYLSSCPTNLGTGMRASVHVKIPHASAHPDFQKICDEFHIQARGIHGEHSVSTGADAGVFDISNKRRLGLSEVQCVQDMYNGVKKLLEIERAAIEEAHLKFPEDLKKPEVKSLLKKYLTEDVFNSLKEKKTSRGAGLYDCINSGVVNLDSGTGVYAADEECYEVFGELFDKIIEDYHAPYKLEENHKSDMDPEKVDAPNLDAEGAFIRSTRIRVARNLKGYALTPGLTRKERVDVESKVVGVLNSLTGDLAGKYYPLSGMDEATRQQLVDDHFLFKKGDRFLEAAGVNKMWPEGRGIFHNNDKTFLVWVNEEDQLRIISMEMGSDIGSVFSRLCRAVNEIDKQLGFAHKETHGYLSGCPTNLGTGMRASVHVKIPKASEHPDFQKICDEFHIQARGIHGEHSVSTGEDAGVFDISNKRRLGLSEVQCVQDMYNGVKKLLEIEKA
;
A
#
# COMPACT_ATOMS: atom_id res chain seq x y z
N MET A 1 -16.14 -22.13 -30.21
CA MET A 1 -15.89 -23.31 -31.06
C MET A 1 -17.19 -24.01 -31.50
N LYS A 2 -18.00 -24.60 -30.59
CA LYS A 2 -19.27 -25.29 -30.92
C LYS A 2 -20.21 -24.53 -31.87
N LYS A 3 -20.34 -23.21 -31.69
CA LYS A 3 -21.21 -22.34 -32.51
C LYS A 3 -20.83 -22.31 -34.00
N TYR A 4 -19.56 -22.54 -34.34
CA TYR A 4 -19.01 -22.29 -35.68
C TYR A 4 -18.45 -23.53 -36.38
N LEU A 5 -18.00 -24.55 -35.63
CA LEU A 5 -17.52 -25.79 -36.22
C LEU A 5 -18.71 -26.63 -36.70
N THR A 6 -19.05 -26.50 -37.98
CA THR A 6 -20.06 -27.34 -38.64
C THR A 6 -19.46 -28.68 -39.07
N GLU A 7 -20.31 -29.69 -39.30
CA GLU A 7 -19.88 -30.99 -39.81
C GLU A 7 -19.19 -30.88 -41.19
N GLU A 8 -19.73 -30.02 -42.06
CA GLU A 8 -19.13 -29.71 -43.36
C GLU A 8 -17.73 -29.12 -43.20
N MET A 9 -17.57 -28.11 -42.34
CA MET A 9 -16.28 -27.46 -42.06
C MET A 9 -15.29 -28.44 -41.44
N PHE A 10 -15.72 -29.27 -40.50
CA PHE A 10 -14.87 -30.30 -39.91
C PHE A 10 -14.37 -31.26 -40.99
N ASN A 11 -15.25 -31.76 -41.86
CA ASN A 11 -14.87 -32.67 -42.93
C ASN A 11 -13.92 -32.04 -43.96
N GLU A 12 -14.02 -30.74 -44.20
CA GLU A 12 -13.10 -30.00 -45.07
C GLU A 12 -11.70 -29.83 -44.44
N LEU A 13 -11.63 -29.62 -43.13
CA LEU A 13 -10.40 -29.22 -42.44
C LEU A 13 -9.67 -30.36 -41.73
N LYS A 14 -10.34 -31.48 -41.42
CA LYS A 14 -9.81 -32.56 -40.55
C LYS A 14 -8.50 -33.20 -41.03
N ASP A 15 -8.29 -33.25 -42.34
CA ASP A 15 -7.12 -33.89 -42.95
C ASP A 15 -5.98 -32.89 -43.25
N LYS A 16 -6.21 -31.59 -43.03
CA LYS A 16 -5.20 -30.54 -43.22
C LYS A 16 -4.22 -30.51 -42.03
N LYS A 17 -2.96 -30.23 -42.33
CA LYS A 17 -1.88 -30.07 -41.34
C LYS A 17 -1.02 -28.87 -41.69
N THR A 18 -0.58 -28.12 -40.69
CA THR A 18 0.42 -27.06 -40.86
C THR A 18 1.79 -27.67 -41.17
N GLU A 19 2.75 -26.85 -41.57
CA GLU A 19 4.14 -27.26 -41.78
C GLU A 19 4.76 -27.85 -40.51
N LEU A 20 4.35 -27.39 -39.33
CA LEU A 20 4.78 -27.93 -38.03
C LEU A 20 3.93 -29.13 -37.56
N GLY A 21 3.00 -29.58 -38.39
CA GLY A 21 2.20 -30.78 -38.17
C GLY A 21 0.97 -30.59 -37.28
N VAL A 22 0.58 -29.33 -36.99
CA VAL A 22 -0.63 -29.03 -36.20
C VAL A 22 -1.87 -29.36 -37.02
N THR A 23 -2.81 -30.06 -36.40
CA THR A 23 -4.08 -30.46 -37.02
C THR A 23 -5.26 -29.66 -36.47
N LEU A 24 -6.41 -29.69 -37.15
CA LEU A 24 -7.64 -29.12 -36.59
C LEU A 24 -8.00 -29.76 -35.24
N SER A 25 -7.81 -31.07 -35.11
CA SER A 25 -8.08 -31.81 -33.88
C SER A 25 -7.25 -31.30 -32.71
N ASP A 26 -5.97 -30.99 -32.92
CA ASP A 26 -5.12 -30.39 -31.89
C ASP A 26 -5.69 -29.05 -31.41
N CYS A 27 -6.14 -28.20 -32.35
CA CYS A 27 -6.66 -26.88 -32.05
C CYS A 27 -7.97 -26.94 -31.22
N ILE A 28 -8.89 -27.85 -31.56
CA ILE A 28 -10.23 -27.91 -30.92
C ILE A 28 -10.29 -28.81 -29.69
N ASN A 29 -9.27 -29.63 -29.43
CA ASN A 29 -9.30 -30.70 -28.41
C ASN A 29 -9.74 -30.17 -27.04
N SER A 30 -9.20 -29.01 -26.64
CA SER A 30 -9.55 -28.40 -25.35
C SER A 30 -11.05 -28.14 -25.20
N GLY A 31 -11.73 -27.65 -26.24
CA GLY A 31 -13.17 -27.41 -26.18
C GLY A 31 -14.03 -28.67 -26.38
N VAL A 32 -13.45 -29.74 -26.95
CA VAL A 32 -14.11 -31.05 -27.07
C VAL A 32 -14.09 -31.78 -25.72
N GLU A 33 -12.96 -31.77 -25.03
CA GLU A 33 -12.84 -32.36 -23.69
C GLU A 33 -13.56 -31.52 -22.62
N ASN A 34 -13.53 -30.19 -22.76
CA ASN A 34 -14.10 -29.26 -21.79
C ASN A 34 -15.28 -28.50 -22.39
N LEU A 35 -16.45 -29.15 -22.38
CA LEU A 35 -17.68 -28.65 -23.04
C LEU A 35 -18.22 -27.33 -22.46
N ASP A 36 -17.76 -26.94 -21.28
CA ASP A 36 -18.07 -25.66 -20.63
C ASP A 36 -17.12 -24.52 -21.03
N SER A 37 -16.18 -24.76 -21.95
CA SER A 37 -15.31 -23.71 -22.48
C SER A 37 -16.10 -22.65 -23.27
N GLY A 38 -15.89 -21.37 -22.94
CA GLY A 38 -16.48 -20.26 -23.69
C GLY A 38 -15.95 -20.15 -25.13
N THR A 39 -14.63 -20.32 -25.30
CA THR A 39 -13.96 -20.22 -26.61
C THR A 39 -13.72 -21.59 -27.23
N GLY A 40 -13.05 -22.49 -26.51
CA GLY A 40 -12.86 -23.90 -26.86
C GLY A 40 -11.91 -24.21 -28.02
N ILE A 41 -10.98 -23.32 -28.35
CA ILE A 41 -9.97 -23.54 -29.39
C ILE A 41 -8.65 -22.84 -29.04
N TYR A 42 -7.53 -23.44 -29.41
CA TYR A 42 -6.18 -22.90 -29.27
C TYR A 42 -5.41 -23.07 -30.60
N ALA A 43 -4.54 -22.13 -30.94
CA ALA A 43 -3.66 -22.23 -32.12
C ALA A 43 -2.33 -22.88 -31.73
N GLY A 44 -1.88 -23.86 -32.52
CA GLY A 44 -0.58 -24.51 -32.29
C GLY A 44 0.61 -23.74 -32.85
N ASP A 45 0.39 -22.95 -33.89
CA ASP A 45 1.40 -22.14 -34.58
C ASP A 45 0.74 -20.97 -35.33
N GLU A 46 1.53 -20.09 -35.93
CA GLU A 46 1.03 -18.97 -36.76
C GLU A 46 0.17 -19.48 -37.94
N GLU A 47 0.59 -20.57 -38.58
CA GLU A 47 -0.11 -21.11 -39.75
C GLU A 47 -1.51 -21.61 -39.40
N SER A 48 -1.75 -22.04 -38.16
CA SER A 48 -3.07 -22.47 -37.67
C SER A 48 -4.14 -21.41 -37.92
N TYR A 49 -3.81 -20.12 -37.74
CA TYR A 49 -4.72 -19.00 -38.00
C TYR A 49 -5.05 -18.83 -39.49
N LYS A 50 -4.16 -19.27 -40.39
CA LYS A 50 -4.36 -19.20 -41.86
C LYS A 50 -5.01 -20.46 -42.41
N LEU A 51 -4.49 -21.64 -42.06
CA LEU A 51 -4.93 -22.93 -42.57
C LEU A 51 -6.33 -23.32 -42.08
N PHE A 52 -6.65 -22.97 -40.83
CA PHE A 52 -7.96 -23.20 -40.21
C PHE A 52 -8.78 -21.91 -40.07
N ALA A 53 -8.46 -20.88 -40.87
CA ALA A 53 -9.18 -19.60 -40.93
C ALA A 53 -10.72 -19.74 -41.01
N PRO A 54 -11.32 -20.70 -41.77
CA PRO A 54 -12.78 -20.84 -41.82
C PRO A 54 -13.45 -21.00 -40.45
N LEU A 55 -12.72 -21.54 -39.47
CA LEU A 55 -13.15 -21.66 -38.07
C LEU A 55 -12.64 -20.52 -37.20
N PHE A 56 -11.33 -20.25 -37.24
CA PHE A 56 -10.71 -19.23 -36.37
C PHE A 56 -11.30 -17.85 -36.61
N ASP A 57 -11.47 -17.43 -37.86
CA ASP A 57 -11.96 -16.09 -38.20
C ASP A 57 -13.34 -15.84 -37.60
N LYS A 58 -14.24 -16.82 -37.72
CA LYS A 58 -15.60 -16.72 -37.16
C LYS A 58 -15.59 -16.63 -35.64
N ILE A 59 -14.71 -17.37 -34.97
CA ILE A 59 -14.58 -17.33 -33.51
C ILE A 59 -13.97 -15.99 -33.07
N ILE A 60 -12.94 -15.50 -33.77
CA ILE A 60 -12.25 -14.25 -33.47
C ILE A 60 -13.21 -13.08 -33.60
N GLU A 61 -13.95 -12.97 -34.70
CA GLU A 61 -14.88 -11.87 -34.94
C GLU A 61 -16.13 -11.90 -34.04
N ASP A 62 -16.52 -13.08 -33.53
CA ASP A 62 -17.58 -13.19 -32.52
C ASP A 62 -17.08 -12.73 -31.15
N TYR A 63 -15.92 -13.23 -30.73
CA TYR A 63 -15.36 -12.91 -29.41
C TYR A 63 -14.93 -11.45 -29.31
N HIS A 64 -14.28 -10.93 -30.36
CA HIS A 64 -13.76 -9.56 -30.40
C HIS A 64 -14.71 -8.58 -31.09
N ALA A 65 -16.00 -8.91 -31.20
CA ALA A 65 -16.99 -8.02 -31.77
C ALA A 65 -16.90 -6.60 -31.15
N PRO A 66 -16.96 -5.53 -31.96
CA PRO A 66 -17.32 -5.51 -33.38
C PRO A 66 -16.13 -5.62 -34.36
N TYR A 67 -14.94 -6.02 -33.91
CA TYR A 67 -13.76 -6.12 -34.78
C TYR A 67 -13.98 -7.12 -35.93
N LYS A 68 -13.45 -6.77 -37.10
CA LYS A 68 -13.40 -7.61 -38.29
C LYS A 68 -11.98 -7.73 -38.77
N LEU A 69 -11.55 -8.92 -39.15
CA LEU A 69 -10.16 -9.18 -39.56
C LEU A 69 -9.74 -8.30 -40.75
N GLU A 70 -10.68 -8.03 -41.65
CA GLU A 70 -10.53 -7.11 -42.79
C GLU A 70 -10.17 -5.67 -42.41
N GLN A 71 -10.50 -5.23 -41.19
CA GLN A 71 -10.18 -3.88 -40.69
C GLN A 71 -8.69 -3.72 -40.41
N LYS A 72 -7.99 -4.84 -40.18
CA LYS A 72 -6.61 -4.89 -39.68
C LYS A 72 -6.45 -4.26 -38.30
N HIS A 73 -5.46 -4.73 -37.57
CA HIS A 73 -5.06 -4.28 -36.25
C HIS A 73 -3.83 -3.39 -36.36
N THR A 74 -3.81 -2.32 -35.56
CA THR A 74 -2.64 -1.45 -35.41
C THR A 74 -2.11 -1.58 -33.98
N SER A 75 -0.82 -1.88 -33.85
CA SER A 75 -0.13 -1.95 -32.57
C SER A 75 0.68 -0.68 -32.31
N ASP A 76 0.79 -0.26 -31.06
CA ASP A 76 1.56 0.94 -30.67
C ASP A 76 2.06 0.82 -29.23
N MET A 77 3.34 0.51 -29.06
CA MET A 77 4.01 0.36 -27.76
C MET A 77 4.84 1.60 -27.40
N ASN A 78 4.47 2.79 -27.88
CA ASN A 78 5.13 4.04 -27.50
C ASN A 78 4.42 4.71 -26.31
N PRO A 79 5.00 4.67 -25.09
CA PRO A 79 4.36 5.22 -23.90
C PRO A 79 4.22 6.74 -23.94
N GLU A 80 5.01 7.45 -24.74
CA GLU A 80 4.96 8.92 -24.85
C GLU A 80 3.70 9.43 -25.57
N LYS A 81 2.91 8.53 -26.17
CA LYS A 81 1.61 8.86 -26.78
C LYS A 81 0.42 8.71 -25.82
N VAL A 82 0.67 8.25 -24.59
CA VAL A 82 -0.35 8.17 -23.55
C VAL A 82 -0.32 9.45 -22.73
N GLU A 83 -1.44 10.17 -22.71
CA GLU A 83 -1.64 11.36 -21.88
C GLU A 83 -2.35 10.94 -20.59
N ALA A 84 -1.56 10.58 -19.58
CA ALA A 84 -2.05 10.06 -18.31
C ALA A 84 -1.37 10.71 -17.09
N PRO A 85 -1.62 12.00 -16.78
CA PRO A 85 -1.24 12.54 -15.48
C PRO A 85 -1.91 11.75 -14.35
N ASP A 86 -1.20 11.53 -13.24
CA ASP A 86 -1.69 10.68 -12.15
C ASP A 86 -3.07 11.14 -11.62
N LEU A 87 -4.06 10.23 -11.64
CA LEU A 87 -5.46 10.57 -11.36
C LEU A 87 -5.74 10.75 -9.87
N ASP A 88 -5.00 10.06 -9.01
CA ASP A 88 -5.24 9.96 -7.57
C ASP A 88 -3.93 9.74 -6.78
N PRO A 89 -2.93 10.64 -6.89
CA PRO A 89 -1.64 10.51 -6.20
C PRO A 89 -1.77 10.39 -4.67
N GLU A 90 -2.85 10.94 -4.11
CA GLU A 90 -3.24 10.87 -2.70
C GLU A 90 -3.70 9.47 -2.28
N GLY A 91 -4.07 8.60 -3.23
CA GLY A 91 -4.53 7.24 -3.00
C GLY A 91 -5.87 7.18 -2.27
N SER A 92 -6.79 8.10 -2.58
CA SER A 92 -8.09 8.22 -1.91
C SER A 92 -9.12 7.24 -2.47
N PHE A 93 -8.99 6.85 -3.73
CA PHE A 93 -9.93 6.03 -4.48
C PHE A 93 -9.28 4.81 -5.12
N ILE A 94 -8.21 5.02 -5.90
CA ILE A 94 -7.50 3.97 -6.62
C ILE A 94 -6.51 3.30 -5.67
N ARG A 95 -6.51 1.98 -5.63
CA ARG A 95 -5.62 1.16 -4.79
C ARG A 95 -4.40 0.64 -5.55
N SER A 96 -4.60 0.18 -6.78
CA SER A 96 -3.54 -0.44 -7.56
C SER A 96 -3.83 -0.41 -9.04
N THR A 97 -2.77 -0.36 -9.83
CA THR A 97 -2.81 -0.36 -11.29
C THR A 97 -1.94 -1.48 -11.83
N ARG A 98 -2.44 -2.18 -12.85
CA ARG A 98 -1.78 -3.37 -13.40
C ARG A 98 -2.06 -3.52 -14.89
N ILE A 99 -1.02 -3.70 -15.69
CA ILE A 99 -1.11 -3.97 -17.12
C ILE A 99 -0.38 -5.28 -17.42
N ARG A 100 -1.03 -6.22 -18.12
CA ARG A 100 -0.34 -7.38 -18.73
C ARG A 100 -0.44 -7.38 -20.24
N VAL A 101 0.54 -7.97 -20.90
CA VAL A 101 0.51 -8.35 -22.31
C VAL A 101 0.97 -9.81 -22.51
N ALA A 102 0.43 -10.49 -23.52
CA ALA A 102 0.89 -11.79 -23.98
C ALA A 102 1.69 -11.64 -25.28
N ARG A 103 2.84 -12.31 -25.39
CA ARG A 103 3.72 -12.27 -26.56
C ARG A 103 4.32 -13.65 -26.86
N ASN A 104 4.54 -13.91 -28.14
CA ASN A 104 5.24 -15.09 -28.65
C ASN A 104 6.35 -14.67 -29.60
N LEU A 105 7.50 -15.32 -29.54
CA LEU A 105 8.72 -15.00 -30.29
C LEU A 105 8.65 -15.54 -31.74
N LYS A 106 9.22 -14.79 -32.69
CA LYS A 106 9.30 -15.19 -34.10
C LYS A 106 10.09 -16.49 -34.26
N GLY A 107 9.70 -17.30 -35.25
CA GLY A 107 10.43 -18.51 -35.64
C GLY A 107 10.12 -19.76 -34.81
N TYR A 108 9.09 -19.73 -33.95
CA TYR A 108 8.67 -20.87 -33.14
C TYR A 108 7.17 -21.15 -33.26
N ALA A 109 6.76 -22.38 -32.96
CA ALA A 109 5.36 -22.70 -32.70
C ALA A 109 4.83 -21.93 -31.47
N LEU A 110 3.52 -21.80 -31.38
CA LEU A 110 2.85 -21.37 -30.14
C LEU A 110 2.93 -22.49 -29.10
N THR A 111 2.63 -22.19 -27.83
CA THR A 111 2.85 -23.14 -26.72
C THR A 111 2.17 -24.51 -26.88
N PRO A 112 0.98 -24.66 -27.51
CA PRO A 112 0.32 -25.97 -27.67
C PRO A 112 1.12 -27.00 -28.50
N ALA A 113 1.89 -26.52 -29.48
CA ALA A 113 2.70 -27.34 -30.39
C ALA A 113 4.21 -27.16 -30.20
N LEU A 114 4.63 -26.41 -29.17
CA LEU A 114 6.03 -26.11 -28.93
C LEU A 114 6.85 -27.36 -28.57
N SER A 115 7.90 -27.62 -29.36
CA SER A 115 8.82 -28.75 -29.13
C SER A 115 9.68 -28.55 -27.89
N LYS A 116 10.23 -29.65 -27.35
CA LYS A 116 11.18 -29.64 -26.22
C LYS A 116 12.34 -28.66 -26.47
N LYS A 117 13.03 -28.84 -27.60
CA LYS A 117 14.20 -28.05 -27.97
C LYS A 117 13.86 -26.56 -28.09
N ALA A 118 12.78 -26.25 -28.81
CA ALA A 118 12.34 -24.87 -28.99
C ALA A 118 11.98 -24.18 -27.66
N ARG A 119 11.31 -24.90 -26.75
CA ARG A 119 10.95 -24.37 -25.43
C ARG A 119 12.17 -23.95 -24.61
N LEU A 120 13.19 -24.82 -24.57
CA LEU A 120 14.45 -24.54 -23.89
C LEU A 120 15.23 -23.39 -24.56
N GLU A 121 15.23 -23.33 -25.89
CA GLU A 121 15.87 -22.24 -26.63
C GLU A 121 15.19 -20.89 -26.37
N ILE A 122 13.86 -20.86 -26.26
CA ILE A 122 13.11 -19.66 -25.86
C ILE A 122 13.50 -19.25 -24.44
N GLU A 123 13.52 -20.18 -23.48
CA GLU A 123 13.92 -19.91 -22.09
C GLU A 123 15.31 -19.27 -22.03
N GLU A 124 16.29 -19.85 -22.72
CA GLU A 124 17.67 -19.34 -22.76
C GLU A 124 17.73 -17.94 -23.37
N LYS A 125 17.07 -17.72 -24.50
CA LYS A 125 17.05 -16.40 -25.17
C LYS A 125 16.44 -15.32 -24.28
N VAL A 126 15.33 -15.59 -23.61
CA VAL A 126 14.68 -14.56 -22.78
C VAL A 126 15.48 -14.29 -21.50
N LYS A 127 16.15 -15.30 -20.94
CA LYS A 127 17.09 -15.10 -19.82
C LYS A 127 18.22 -14.14 -20.17
N ASN A 128 18.81 -14.28 -21.35
CA ASN A 128 19.86 -13.38 -21.81
C ASN A 128 19.35 -11.92 -21.95
N VAL A 129 18.10 -11.73 -22.38
CA VAL A 129 17.48 -10.39 -22.38
C VAL A 129 17.32 -9.87 -20.95
N PHE A 130 16.82 -10.71 -20.02
CA PHE A 130 16.63 -10.30 -18.62
C PHE A 130 17.93 -9.86 -17.94
N GLU A 131 19.06 -10.50 -18.25
CA GLU A 131 20.39 -10.09 -17.75
C GLU A 131 20.83 -8.71 -18.26
N SER A 132 20.26 -8.24 -19.38
CA SER A 132 20.54 -6.91 -19.93
C SER A 132 19.64 -5.81 -19.37
N LEU A 133 18.59 -6.16 -18.63
CA LEU A 133 17.67 -5.17 -18.04
C LEU A 133 18.35 -4.45 -16.86
N THR A 134 18.29 -3.12 -16.87
CA THR A 134 18.93 -2.23 -15.87
C THR A 134 17.92 -1.29 -15.24
N GLY A 135 18.35 -0.50 -14.25
CA GLY A 135 17.48 0.47 -13.57
C GLY A 135 16.37 -0.23 -12.78
N ASP A 136 15.15 0.29 -12.90
CA ASP A 136 13.95 -0.25 -12.25
C ASP A 136 13.51 -1.60 -12.84
N LEU A 137 14.09 -2.06 -13.95
CA LEU A 137 13.82 -3.38 -14.54
C LEU A 137 14.84 -4.46 -14.15
N ALA A 138 15.92 -4.09 -13.46
CA ALA A 138 16.91 -5.06 -13.00
C ALA A 138 16.27 -6.07 -12.03
N GLY A 139 16.58 -7.36 -12.19
CA GLY A 139 15.86 -8.41 -11.48
C GLY A 139 16.51 -9.79 -11.54
N LYS A 140 15.73 -10.80 -11.18
CA LYS A 140 16.19 -12.20 -11.11
C LYS A 140 15.21 -13.13 -11.82
N TYR A 141 15.78 -14.11 -12.52
CA TYR A 141 15.05 -15.23 -13.11
C TYR A 141 15.08 -16.46 -12.19
N HIS A 142 13.93 -17.12 -12.08
CA HIS A 142 13.67 -18.29 -11.25
C HIS A 142 13.07 -19.40 -12.13
N PRO A 143 13.87 -20.37 -12.61
CA PRO A 143 13.32 -21.53 -13.31
C PRO A 143 12.42 -22.32 -12.37
N LEU A 144 11.33 -22.89 -12.89
CA LEU A 144 10.46 -23.79 -12.13
C LEU A 144 11.13 -25.14 -11.91
N ASP A 145 11.91 -25.61 -12.90
CA ASP A 145 12.70 -26.82 -12.75
C ASP A 145 13.83 -26.61 -11.74
N GLY A 146 13.93 -27.51 -10.75
CA GLY A 146 14.88 -27.40 -9.65
C GLY A 146 14.61 -26.27 -8.63
N MET A 147 13.46 -25.59 -8.69
CA MET A 147 13.10 -24.55 -7.72
C MET A 147 13.06 -25.08 -6.29
N THR A 148 13.73 -24.40 -5.35
CA THR A 148 13.68 -24.76 -3.93
C THR A 148 12.32 -24.41 -3.32
N GLU A 149 11.91 -25.13 -2.28
CA GLU A 149 10.64 -24.88 -1.59
C GLU A 149 10.59 -23.48 -0.95
N GLU A 150 11.73 -22.98 -0.47
CA GLU A 150 11.87 -21.61 0.03
C GLU A 150 11.56 -20.57 -1.06
N THR A 151 12.19 -20.71 -2.24
CA THR A 151 11.93 -19.82 -3.39
C THR A 151 10.49 -19.93 -3.84
N ARG A 152 9.95 -21.16 -3.90
CA ARG A 152 8.56 -21.43 -4.27
C ARG A 152 7.60 -20.71 -3.33
N GLN A 153 7.81 -20.83 -2.02
CA GLN A 153 6.94 -20.22 -1.03
C GLN A 153 7.02 -18.69 -1.06
N GLN A 154 8.21 -18.12 -1.27
CA GLN A 154 8.37 -16.68 -1.46
C GLN A 154 7.55 -16.17 -2.67
N LEU A 155 7.66 -16.84 -3.82
CA LEU A 155 6.89 -16.47 -5.02
C LEU A 155 5.38 -16.68 -4.84
N VAL A 156 4.93 -17.62 -4.00
CA VAL A 156 3.52 -17.75 -3.63
C VAL A 156 3.06 -16.58 -2.78
N ASN A 157 3.84 -16.20 -1.77
CA ASN A 157 3.52 -15.08 -0.87
C ASN A 157 3.46 -13.75 -1.63
N ASP A 158 4.32 -13.58 -2.64
CA ASP A 158 4.31 -12.43 -3.54
C ASP A 158 3.22 -12.49 -4.62
N HIS A 159 2.43 -13.58 -4.68
CA HIS A 159 1.45 -13.86 -5.73
C HIS A 159 2.04 -13.90 -7.16
N PHE A 160 3.31 -14.27 -7.29
CA PHE A 160 4.05 -14.34 -8.55
C PHE A 160 4.08 -15.73 -9.16
N LEU A 161 3.96 -16.78 -8.35
CA LEU A 161 4.05 -18.16 -8.82
C LEU A 161 2.81 -18.56 -9.64
N PHE A 162 3.04 -19.07 -10.85
CA PHE A 162 2.04 -19.87 -11.58
C PHE A 162 2.27 -21.37 -11.36
N LYS A 163 1.19 -22.14 -11.47
CA LYS A 163 1.20 -23.60 -11.29
C LYS A 163 1.08 -24.29 -12.65
N LYS A 164 1.11 -25.62 -12.66
CA LYS A 164 0.75 -26.40 -13.85
C LYS A 164 -0.62 -25.93 -14.34
N GLY A 165 -0.74 -25.70 -15.65
CA GLY A 165 -1.96 -25.19 -16.25
C GLY A 165 -3.17 -26.05 -15.93
N ASP A 166 -4.35 -25.44 -15.93
CA ASP A 166 -5.60 -26.13 -15.63
C ASP A 166 -5.99 -27.17 -16.71
N ARG A 167 -7.17 -27.77 -16.57
CA ARG A 167 -7.69 -28.77 -17.53
C ARG A 167 -7.85 -28.25 -18.96
N PHE A 168 -8.05 -26.94 -19.16
CA PHE A 168 -8.14 -26.37 -20.50
C PHE A 168 -6.76 -26.33 -21.15
N LEU A 169 -5.74 -25.90 -20.40
CA LEU A 169 -4.34 -25.86 -20.85
C LEU A 169 -3.74 -27.27 -21.01
N GLU A 170 -4.12 -28.22 -20.15
CA GLU A 170 -3.76 -29.63 -20.31
C GLU A 170 -4.30 -30.20 -21.62
N ALA A 171 -5.60 -30.07 -21.87
CA ALA A 171 -6.25 -30.58 -23.07
C ALA A 171 -5.82 -29.86 -24.35
N ALA A 172 -5.34 -28.61 -24.25
CA ALA A 172 -4.70 -27.89 -25.35
C ALA A 172 -3.26 -28.35 -25.62
N GLY A 173 -2.66 -29.18 -24.76
CA GLY A 173 -1.28 -29.64 -24.91
C GLY A 173 -0.22 -28.63 -24.44
N VAL A 174 -0.62 -27.53 -23.79
CA VAL A 174 0.29 -26.50 -23.26
C VAL A 174 1.17 -27.05 -22.14
N ASN A 175 0.63 -27.96 -21.33
CA ASN A 175 1.32 -28.58 -20.20
C ASN A 175 2.35 -29.66 -20.58
N LYS A 176 2.59 -29.92 -21.88
CA LYS A 176 3.61 -30.89 -22.32
C LYS A 176 4.97 -30.56 -21.69
N LEU A 177 5.64 -31.58 -21.13
CA LEU A 177 6.97 -31.48 -20.51
C LEU A 177 7.04 -30.55 -19.28
N TRP A 178 5.95 -30.37 -18.53
CA TRP A 178 5.97 -29.59 -17.30
C TRP A 178 6.96 -30.18 -16.26
N PRO A 179 7.77 -29.38 -15.53
CA PRO A 179 7.90 -27.92 -15.57
C PRO A 179 9.04 -27.40 -16.48
N GLU A 180 9.63 -28.26 -17.31
CA GLU A 180 10.84 -27.96 -18.08
C GLU A 180 10.65 -26.75 -19.02
N GLY A 181 11.61 -25.83 -19.03
CA GLY A 181 11.54 -24.62 -19.86
C GLY A 181 10.65 -23.50 -19.31
N ARG A 182 10.07 -23.65 -18.11
CA ARG A 182 9.19 -22.65 -17.48
C ARG A 182 9.91 -21.94 -16.36
N GLY A 183 9.59 -20.68 -16.16
CA GLY A 183 10.12 -19.91 -15.04
C GLY A 183 9.54 -18.51 -14.95
N ILE A 184 10.03 -17.79 -13.96
CA ILE A 184 9.52 -16.49 -13.55
C ILE A 184 10.68 -15.51 -13.46
N PHE A 185 10.55 -14.36 -14.11
CA PHE A 185 11.40 -13.20 -13.85
C PHE A 185 10.62 -12.16 -13.06
N HIS A 186 11.24 -11.52 -12.07
CA HIS A 186 10.72 -10.27 -11.53
C HIS A 186 11.85 -9.28 -11.23
N ASN A 187 11.55 -7.99 -11.31
CA ASN A 187 12.49 -6.94 -10.92
C ASN A 187 12.67 -6.88 -9.39
N ASN A 188 13.69 -6.15 -8.94
CA ASN A 188 14.00 -5.98 -7.51
C ASN A 188 12.85 -5.32 -6.75
N ASP A 189 12.17 -4.35 -7.38
CA ASP A 189 11.07 -3.59 -6.76
C ASP A 189 9.74 -4.35 -6.76
N LYS A 190 9.69 -5.56 -7.36
CA LYS A 190 8.48 -6.39 -7.48
C LYS A 190 7.31 -5.67 -8.20
N THR A 191 7.63 -4.73 -9.08
CA THR A 191 6.68 -3.95 -9.91
C THR A 191 6.67 -4.38 -11.39
N PHE A 192 7.49 -5.36 -11.75
CA PHE A 192 7.55 -5.97 -13.08
C PHE A 192 7.80 -7.48 -12.96
N LEU A 193 7.01 -8.27 -13.70
CA LEU A 193 6.96 -9.73 -13.62
C LEU A 193 6.80 -10.32 -15.03
N VAL A 194 7.52 -11.40 -15.32
CA VAL A 194 7.37 -12.17 -16.57
C VAL A 194 7.18 -13.64 -16.24
N TRP A 195 6.11 -14.24 -16.75
CA TRP A 195 5.98 -15.70 -16.81
C TRP A 195 6.46 -16.19 -18.17
N VAL A 196 7.35 -17.19 -18.14
CA VAL A 196 7.97 -17.77 -19.34
C VAL A 196 7.37 -19.16 -19.58
N ASN A 197 6.88 -19.38 -20.80
CA ASN A 197 6.33 -20.65 -21.31
C ASN A 197 5.14 -21.21 -20.50
N GLU A 198 4.26 -20.34 -20.00
CA GLU A 198 3.01 -20.71 -19.32
C GLU A 198 1.89 -20.99 -20.36
N GLU A 199 0.88 -20.13 -20.50
CA GLU A 199 -0.12 -20.21 -21.58
C GLU A 199 0.45 -19.70 -22.91
N ASP A 200 1.23 -18.63 -22.86
CA ASP A 200 2.01 -18.10 -23.99
C ASP A 200 3.50 -18.16 -23.65
N GLN A 201 4.36 -17.96 -24.64
CA GLN A 201 5.81 -17.96 -24.41
C GLN A 201 6.21 -16.86 -23.41
N LEU A 202 5.56 -15.70 -23.47
CA LEU A 202 5.77 -14.60 -22.54
C LEU A 202 4.44 -13.99 -22.09
N ARG A 203 4.23 -13.96 -20.77
CA ARG A 203 3.22 -13.13 -20.12
C ARG A 203 3.93 -12.05 -19.31
N ILE A 204 3.93 -10.83 -19.82
CA ILE A 204 4.70 -9.71 -19.30
C ILE A 204 3.75 -8.79 -18.54
N ILE A 205 4.08 -8.46 -17.30
CA ILE A 205 3.21 -7.77 -16.35
C ILE A 205 3.99 -6.61 -15.74
N SER A 206 3.38 -5.43 -15.73
CA SER A 206 3.81 -4.29 -14.93
C SER A 206 2.67 -3.92 -13.97
N MET A 207 3.01 -3.68 -12.71
CA MET A 207 2.04 -3.35 -11.67
C MET A 207 2.64 -2.54 -10.54
N GLU A 208 1.82 -1.75 -9.86
CA GLU A 208 2.15 -1.11 -8.58
C GLU A 208 0.88 -0.68 -7.84
N MET A 209 1.02 -0.31 -6.57
CA MET A 209 -0.03 0.39 -5.83
C MET A 209 -0.22 1.80 -6.38
N GLY A 210 -1.42 2.37 -6.21
CA GLY A 210 -1.76 3.70 -6.72
C GLY A 210 -2.25 3.72 -8.17
N SER A 211 -2.31 4.93 -8.72
CA SER A 211 -3.06 5.28 -9.94
C SER A 211 -2.23 5.66 -11.16
N ASP A 212 -0.90 5.66 -11.05
CA ASP A 212 -0.02 6.10 -12.14
C ASP A 212 0.09 5.05 -13.25
N ILE A 213 -0.98 4.91 -14.04
CA ILE A 213 -1.05 4.02 -15.20
C ILE A 213 -0.01 4.38 -16.27
N GLY A 214 0.40 5.66 -16.34
CA GLY A 214 1.44 6.14 -17.24
C GLY A 214 2.80 5.52 -16.90
N SER A 215 3.21 5.57 -15.63
CA SER A 215 4.42 4.92 -15.12
C SER A 215 4.39 3.40 -15.34
N VAL A 216 3.27 2.76 -14.98
CA VAL A 216 3.08 1.31 -15.17
C VAL A 216 3.23 0.91 -16.65
N PHE A 217 2.63 1.67 -17.55
CA PHE A 217 2.72 1.40 -18.99
C PHE A 217 4.11 1.69 -19.55
N LYS A 218 4.76 2.77 -19.12
CA LYS A 218 6.13 3.10 -19.53
C LYS A 218 7.14 2.02 -19.13
N ARG A 219 7.06 1.51 -17.91
CA ARG A 219 7.88 0.37 -17.45
C ARG A 219 7.62 -0.88 -18.30
N LEU A 220 6.36 -1.17 -18.60
CA LEU A 220 5.98 -2.30 -19.47
C LEU A 220 6.55 -2.16 -20.89
N CYS A 221 6.35 -1.00 -21.53
CA CYS A 221 6.84 -0.72 -22.88
C CYS A 221 8.35 -0.81 -22.97
N THR A 222 9.07 -0.28 -21.98
CA THR A 222 10.53 -0.32 -21.93
C THR A 222 11.04 -1.76 -22.01
N ALA A 223 10.51 -2.65 -21.18
CA ALA A 223 10.89 -4.06 -21.19
C ALA A 223 10.45 -4.78 -22.48
N VAL A 224 9.20 -4.59 -22.91
CA VAL A 224 8.64 -5.28 -24.10
C VAL A 224 9.37 -4.87 -25.36
N ASN A 225 9.69 -3.58 -25.53
CA ASN A 225 10.40 -3.09 -26.71
C ASN A 225 11.85 -3.57 -26.75
N GLU A 226 12.51 -3.75 -25.60
CA GLU A 226 13.86 -4.34 -25.56
C GLU A 226 13.83 -5.83 -25.93
N ILE A 227 12.82 -6.58 -25.46
CA ILE A 227 12.62 -7.98 -25.88
C ILE A 227 12.33 -8.05 -27.39
N ASP A 228 11.46 -7.20 -27.92
CA ASP A 228 11.11 -7.20 -29.35
C ASP A 228 12.33 -6.87 -30.23
N LYS A 229 13.12 -5.87 -29.81
CA LYS A 229 14.35 -5.48 -30.50
C LYS A 229 15.36 -6.61 -30.59
N GLN A 230 15.47 -7.46 -29.57
CA GLN A 230 16.44 -8.55 -29.55
C GLN A 230 15.91 -9.85 -30.18
N LEU A 231 14.64 -10.18 -29.96
CA LEU A 231 14.08 -11.51 -30.27
C LEU A 231 12.95 -11.48 -31.31
N GLY A 232 12.23 -10.37 -31.45
CA GLY A 232 11.10 -10.20 -32.35
C GLY A 232 9.84 -10.98 -31.93
N PHE A 233 8.66 -10.38 -32.09
CA PHE A 233 7.38 -11.05 -31.81
C PHE A 233 6.59 -11.51 -33.04
N GLN A 234 5.83 -12.61 -32.89
CA GLN A 234 4.86 -13.07 -33.88
C GLN A 234 3.71 -12.08 -33.98
N HIS A 235 3.49 -11.56 -35.20
CA HIS A 235 2.53 -10.48 -35.46
C HIS A 235 2.03 -10.55 -36.90
N THR A 236 0.73 -10.30 -37.12
CA THR A 236 0.17 -10.08 -38.46
C THR A 236 -0.71 -8.83 -38.49
N GLU A 237 -0.99 -8.31 -39.69
CA GLU A 237 -1.85 -7.14 -39.85
C GLU A 237 -3.29 -7.41 -39.39
N GLU A 238 -3.82 -8.63 -39.54
CA GLU A 238 -5.20 -8.97 -39.20
C GLU A 238 -5.35 -9.33 -37.72
N HIS A 239 -4.34 -9.98 -37.14
CA HIS A 239 -4.43 -10.55 -35.79
C HIS A 239 -3.69 -9.74 -34.73
N GLY A 240 -2.87 -8.76 -35.11
CA GLY A 240 -1.92 -8.14 -34.20
C GLY A 240 -0.93 -9.17 -33.66
N TYR A 241 -0.57 -9.08 -32.39
CA TYR A 241 0.29 -10.07 -31.75
C TYR A 241 -0.43 -11.42 -31.62
N LEU A 242 0.25 -12.49 -32.05
CA LEU A 242 -0.29 -13.84 -32.01
C LEU A 242 -0.18 -14.43 -30.60
N SER A 243 -1.22 -15.14 -30.18
CA SER A 243 -1.34 -15.83 -28.90
C SER A 243 -1.88 -17.24 -29.09
N SER A 244 -1.65 -18.11 -28.12
CA SER A 244 -2.13 -19.50 -28.16
C SER A 244 -3.65 -19.57 -28.09
N CYS A 245 -4.26 -18.74 -27.24
CA CYS A 245 -5.71 -18.59 -27.16
C CYS A 245 -6.17 -17.39 -28.01
N PRO A 246 -7.20 -17.50 -28.88
CA PRO A 246 -7.67 -16.38 -29.71
C PRO A 246 -8.17 -15.18 -28.90
N THR A 247 -8.50 -15.35 -27.62
CA THR A 247 -8.98 -14.27 -26.76
C THR A 247 -7.90 -13.25 -26.43
N ASN A 248 -6.62 -13.60 -26.59
CA ASN A 248 -5.45 -12.75 -26.31
C ASN A 248 -4.79 -12.18 -27.58
N LEU A 249 -5.45 -12.24 -28.74
CA LEU A 249 -4.96 -11.61 -29.97
C LEU A 249 -4.99 -10.07 -29.89
N GLY A 250 -4.42 -9.41 -30.90
CA GLY A 250 -4.37 -7.97 -31.03
C GLY A 250 -3.27 -7.39 -30.15
N THR A 251 -3.66 -6.55 -29.20
CA THR A 251 -2.75 -6.03 -28.17
C THR A 251 -2.23 -7.11 -27.22
N GLY A 252 -2.95 -8.23 -27.08
CA GLY A 252 -2.76 -9.19 -25.99
C GLY A 252 -2.87 -8.58 -24.60
N MET A 253 -3.44 -7.38 -24.49
CA MET A 253 -3.40 -6.57 -23.29
C MET A 253 -4.59 -6.84 -22.37
N ARG A 254 -4.33 -6.83 -21.06
CA ARG A 254 -5.35 -6.45 -20.08
C ARG A 254 -4.76 -5.44 -19.11
N ALA A 255 -5.20 -4.20 -19.26
CA ALA A 255 -5.05 -3.13 -18.29
C ALA A 255 -6.18 -3.24 -17.25
N SER A 256 -5.84 -2.99 -15.98
CA SER A 256 -6.80 -3.04 -14.88
C SER A 256 -6.44 -2.08 -13.75
N VAL A 257 -7.47 -1.51 -13.14
CA VAL A 257 -7.38 -0.60 -11.99
C VAL A 257 -8.34 -1.08 -10.90
N HIS A 258 -7.84 -1.25 -9.68
CA HIS A 258 -8.69 -1.45 -8.51
C HIS A 258 -9.05 -0.09 -7.92
N VAL A 259 -10.34 0.25 -7.91
CA VAL A 259 -10.81 1.58 -7.51
C VAL A 259 -12.08 1.51 -6.66
N LYS A 260 -12.14 2.31 -5.59
CA LYS A 260 -13.30 2.44 -4.71
C LYS A 260 -14.24 3.53 -5.23
N ILE A 261 -15.37 3.12 -5.79
CA ILE A 261 -16.36 4.03 -6.43
C ILE A 261 -17.82 3.64 -6.12
N PRO A 262 -18.21 3.52 -4.84
CA PRO A 262 -19.57 3.11 -4.47
C PRO A 262 -20.65 4.06 -5.03
N HIS A 263 -20.41 5.38 -5.07
CA HIS A 263 -21.40 6.33 -5.57
C HIS A 263 -21.46 6.31 -7.10
N ALA A 264 -20.31 6.27 -7.79
CA ALA A 264 -20.30 6.20 -9.25
C ALA A 264 -20.90 4.89 -9.76
N SER A 265 -20.69 3.77 -9.06
CA SER A 265 -21.30 2.47 -9.43
C SER A 265 -22.82 2.46 -9.30
N ALA A 266 -23.39 3.32 -8.45
CA ALA A 266 -24.83 3.50 -8.29
C ALA A 266 -25.40 4.60 -9.23
N HIS A 267 -24.54 5.34 -9.94
CA HIS A 267 -24.96 6.43 -10.81
C HIS A 267 -25.58 5.91 -12.12
N PRO A 268 -26.67 6.52 -12.63
CA PRO A 268 -27.35 6.06 -13.85
C PRO A 268 -26.46 5.96 -15.10
N ASP A 269 -25.44 6.82 -15.22
CA ASP A 269 -24.50 6.81 -16.34
C ASP A 269 -23.36 5.79 -16.23
N PHE A 270 -23.26 5.02 -15.13
CA PHE A 270 -22.15 4.10 -14.89
C PHE A 270 -21.90 3.14 -16.06
N GLN A 271 -22.95 2.43 -16.49
CA GLN A 271 -22.85 1.46 -17.58
C GLN A 271 -22.55 2.15 -18.91
N LYS A 272 -23.13 3.34 -19.14
CA LYS A 272 -22.90 4.14 -20.35
C LYS A 272 -21.42 4.56 -20.46
N ILE A 273 -20.80 5.00 -19.37
CA ILE A 273 -19.36 5.32 -19.33
C ILE A 273 -18.54 4.05 -19.60
N CYS A 274 -18.88 2.94 -18.97
CA CYS A 274 -18.19 1.68 -19.20
C CYS A 274 -18.23 1.26 -20.68
N ASP A 275 -19.38 1.42 -21.34
CA ASP A 275 -19.55 1.08 -22.74
C ASP A 275 -18.87 2.08 -23.69
N GLU A 276 -18.88 3.38 -23.36
CA GLU A 276 -18.20 4.45 -24.10
C GLU A 276 -16.68 4.19 -24.21
N PHE A 277 -16.03 3.82 -23.10
CA PHE A 277 -14.58 3.53 -23.05
C PHE A 277 -14.25 2.05 -23.20
N HIS A 278 -15.25 1.22 -23.51
CA HIS A 278 -15.05 -0.22 -23.72
C HIS A 278 -14.36 -0.92 -22.53
N ILE A 279 -14.68 -0.48 -21.32
CA ILE A 279 -14.23 -1.05 -20.05
C ILE A 279 -15.37 -1.84 -19.39
N GLN A 280 -15.01 -2.68 -18.43
CA GLN A 280 -15.94 -3.45 -17.60
C GLN A 280 -15.53 -3.34 -16.13
N ALA A 281 -16.52 -3.35 -15.24
CA ALA A 281 -16.34 -3.35 -13.81
C ALA A 281 -16.75 -4.69 -13.20
N ARG A 282 -15.93 -5.22 -12.28
CA ARG A 282 -16.18 -6.49 -11.57
C ARG A 282 -15.78 -6.34 -10.10
N GLY A 283 -16.31 -7.17 -9.20
CA GLY A 283 -15.76 -7.27 -7.84
C GLY A 283 -14.39 -7.93 -7.84
N ILE A 284 -13.58 -7.67 -6.81
CA ILE A 284 -12.16 -8.04 -6.81
C ILE A 284 -11.87 -9.48 -6.37
N HIS A 285 -12.87 -10.21 -5.86
CA HIS A 285 -12.72 -11.61 -5.40
C HIS A 285 -13.22 -12.64 -6.44
N GLY A 286 -13.48 -12.21 -7.68
CA GLY A 286 -13.93 -13.07 -8.76
C GLY A 286 -15.00 -12.43 -9.64
N GLU A 287 -15.22 -13.04 -10.81
CA GLU A 287 -16.06 -12.53 -11.91
C GLU A 287 -17.52 -12.24 -11.51
N HIS A 288 -18.01 -12.83 -10.41
CA HIS A 288 -19.36 -12.63 -9.86
C HIS A 288 -19.37 -12.19 -8.39
N SER A 289 -18.22 -11.76 -7.84
CA SER A 289 -18.13 -11.38 -6.43
C SER A 289 -18.64 -9.95 -6.20
N VAL A 290 -19.28 -9.72 -5.06
CA VAL A 290 -19.43 -8.38 -4.48
C VAL A 290 -18.29 -8.19 -3.51
N SER A 291 -17.54 -7.10 -3.62
CA SER A 291 -16.46 -6.80 -2.68
C SER A 291 -17.07 -6.48 -1.31
N THR A 292 -16.56 -7.10 -0.24
CA THR A 292 -17.10 -6.99 1.14
C THR A 292 -16.00 -6.64 2.13
N GLY A 293 -16.36 -6.29 3.37
CA GLY A 293 -15.39 -5.97 4.43
C GLY A 293 -14.46 -4.82 4.03
N ALA A 294 -13.15 -5.03 4.13
CA ALA A 294 -12.13 -4.04 3.76
C ALA A 294 -12.19 -3.63 2.28
N ASP A 295 -12.83 -4.43 1.42
CA ASP A 295 -12.92 -4.21 -0.02
C ASP A 295 -14.28 -3.68 -0.47
N ALA A 296 -15.19 -3.39 0.46
CA ALA A 296 -16.52 -2.87 0.14
C ALA A 296 -16.46 -1.62 -0.76
N GLY A 297 -17.18 -1.67 -1.88
CA GLY A 297 -17.24 -0.61 -2.89
C GLY A 297 -16.04 -0.55 -3.85
N VAL A 298 -15.11 -1.51 -3.79
CA VAL A 298 -13.96 -1.61 -4.70
C VAL A 298 -14.29 -2.45 -5.92
N PHE A 299 -13.96 -1.94 -7.10
CA PHE A 299 -14.14 -2.60 -8.40
C PHE A 299 -12.80 -2.80 -9.11
N ASP A 300 -12.65 -3.93 -9.81
CA ASP A 300 -11.66 -4.14 -10.85
C ASP A 300 -12.22 -3.65 -12.18
N ILE A 301 -11.72 -2.50 -12.64
CA ILE A 301 -12.02 -1.91 -13.93
C ILE A 301 -11.00 -2.44 -14.94
N SER A 302 -11.44 -3.09 -16.00
CA SER A 302 -10.54 -3.64 -17.04
C SER A 302 -11.08 -3.45 -18.45
N ASN A 303 -10.20 -3.46 -19.45
CA ASN A 303 -10.60 -3.32 -20.85
C ASN A 303 -11.37 -4.57 -21.34
N LYS A 304 -12.43 -4.35 -22.14
CA LYS A 304 -13.18 -5.41 -22.82
C LYS A 304 -12.50 -5.84 -24.13
N ARG A 305 -11.93 -4.87 -24.87
CA ARG A 305 -11.36 -5.08 -26.22
C ARG A 305 -9.86 -5.34 -26.19
N ARG A 306 -9.38 -6.06 -27.20
CA ARG A 306 -7.94 -6.28 -27.47
C ARG A 306 -7.58 -6.15 -28.95
N LEU A 307 -8.51 -6.47 -29.85
CA LEU A 307 -8.41 -6.22 -31.29
C LEU A 307 -9.14 -4.93 -31.68
N GLY A 308 -8.72 -4.34 -32.81
CA GLY A 308 -9.27 -3.07 -33.34
C GLY A 308 -8.80 -1.78 -32.65
N LEU A 309 -7.87 -1.87 -31.68
CA LEU A 309 -7.25 -0.72 -31.03
C LEU A 309 -5.80 -1.05 -30.65
N SER A 310 -4.92 -0.06 -30.61
CA SER A 310 -3.54 -0.21 -30.14
C SER A 310 -3.42 -0.26 -28.62
N GLU A 311 -2.25 -0.64 -28.11
CA GLU A 311 -1.94 -0.62 -26.68
C GLU A 311 -2.05 0.78 -26.08
N VAL A 312 -1.53 1.82 -26.76
CA VAL A 312 -1.72 3.23 -26.39
C VAL A 312 -3.19 3.59 -26.25
N GLN A 313 -4.03 3.24 -27.24
CA GLN A 313 -5.47 3.53 -27.20
C GLN A 313 -6.16 2.78 -26.06
N CYS A 314 -5.82 1.49 -25.84
CA CYS A 314 -6.38 0.71 -24.75
C CYS A 314 -6.06 1.33 -23.37
N VAL A 315 -4.85 1.82 -23.17
CA VAL A 315 -4.46 2.50 -21.93
C VAL A 315 -5.14 3.87 -21.81
N GLN A 316 -5.25 4.62 -22.91
CA GLN A 316 -5.93 5.91 -22.92
C GLN A 316 -7.43 5.78 -22.61
N ASP A 317 -8.11 4.76 -23.16
CA ASP A 317 -9.50 4.44 -22.86
C ASP A 317 -9.68 4.06 -21.38
N MET A 318 -8.77 3.22 -20.85
CA MET A 318 -8.75 2.87 -19.43
C MET A 318 -8.63 4.12 -18.55
N TYR A 319 -7.67 4.98 -18.86
CA TYR A 319 -7.43 6.22 -18.13
C TYR A 319 -8.64 7.16 -18.18
N ASN A 320 -9.18 7.43 -19.37
CA ASN A 320 -10.31 8.34 -19.56
C ASN A 320 -11.60 7.81 -18.90
N GLY A 321 -11.85 6.51 -19.01
CA GLY A 321 -13.00 5.87 -18.37
C GLY A 321 -12.92 5.93 -16.86
N VAL A 322 -11.78 5.57 -16.26
CA VAL A 322 -11.57 5.67 -14.81
C VAL A 322 -11.66 7.13 -14.34
N LYS A 323 -11.10 8.08 -15.09
CA LYS A 323 -11.21 9.51 -14.80
C LYS A 323 -12.66 9.97 -14.69
N LYS A 324 -13.51 9.66 -15.67
CA LYS A 324 -14.95 10.03 -15.62
C LYS A 324 -15.68 9.39 -14.44
N LEU A 325 -15.35 8.14 -14.10
CA LEU A 325 -15.92 7.47 -12.94
C LEU A 325 -15.51 8.17 -11.63
N LEU A 326 -14.25 8.60 -11.51
CA LEU A 326 -13.77 9.36 -10.36
C LEU A 326 -14.39 10.75 -10.27
N GLU A 327 -14.64 11.43 -11.39
CA GLU A 327 -15.33 12.73 -11.41
C GLU A 327 -16.73 12.62 -10.77
N ILE A 328 -17.48 11.55 -11.07
CA ILE A 328 -18.79 11.28 -10.46
C ILE A 328 -18.64 10.96 -8.96
N GLU A 329 -17.70 10.09 -8.60
CA GLU A 329 -17.47 9.72 -7.20
C GLU A 329 -17.12 10.94 -6.35
N ARG A 330 -16.20 11.78 -6.84
CA ARG A 330 -15.78 13.02 -6.18
C ARG A 330 -16.92 14.01 -6.03
N ALA A 331 -17.71 14.23 -7.09
CA ALA A 331 -18.85 15.15 -7.03
C ALA A 331 -19.89 14.72 -5.98
N ALA A 332 -20.19 13.41 -5.90
CA ALA A 332 -21.12 12.89 -4.90
C ALA A 332 -20.62 13.09 -3.46
N ILE A 333 -19.32 12.88 -3.23
CA ILE A 333 -18.67 13.09 -1.93
C ILE A 333 -18.63 14.58 -1.59
N GLU A 334 -18.24 15.44 -2.52
CA GLU A 334 -18.20 16.89 -2.32
C GLU A 334 -19.60 17.43 -1.97
N GLU A 335 -20.66 16.99 -2.65
CA GLU A 335 -22.03 17.39 -2.31
C GLU A 335 -22.42 16.94 -0.89
N ALA A 336 -22.04 15.73 -0.49
CA ALA A 336 -22.27 15.24 0.87
C ALA A 336 -21.50 16.09 1.91
N HIS A 337 -20.26 16.47 1.60
CA HIS A 337 -19.38 17.25 2.47
C HIS A 337 -19.76 18.73 2.61
N LEU A 338 -20.69 19.26 1.79
CA LEU A 338 -21.21 20.63 1.95
C LEU A 338 -22.31 20.75 3.02
N LYS A 339 -22.80 19.61 3.52
CA LYS A 339 -23.87 19.52 4.53
C LYS A 339 -23.24 19.28 5.90
N PHE A 340 -23.79 19.90 6.94
CA PHE A 340 -23.32 19.68 8.31
C PHE A 340 -23.51 18.20 8.69
N PRO A 341 -22.55 17.55 9.39
CA PRO A 341 -22.71 16.16 9.81
C PRO A 341 -23.84 16.02 10.85
N GLU A 342 -25.04 15.60 10.42
CA GLU A 342 -26.23 15.54 11.27
C GLU A 342 -26.06 14.64 12.50
N ASP A 343 -25.27 13.56 12.40
CA ASP A 343 -24.98 12.68 13.53
C ASP A 343 -24.24 13.37 14.68
N LEU A 344 -23.49 14.44 14.40
CA LEU A 344 -22.90 15.24 15.46
C LEU A 344 -24.00 15.96 16.26
N LYS A 345 -25.23 16.17 15.78
CA LYS A 345 -26.28 16.83 16.59
C LYS A 345 -26.75 16.01 17.80
N LYS A 346 -26.43 14.73 17.84
CA LYS A 346 -26.79 13.80 18.92
C LYS A 346 -26.13 14.20 20.26
N PRO A 347 -26.91 14.34 21.36
CA PRO A 347 -26.39 14.80 22.66
C PRO A 347 -25.44 13.81 23.35
N GLU A 348 -25.48 12.54 22.97
CA GLU A 348 -24.59 11.48 23.46
C GLU A 348 -23.15 11.61 22.93
N VAL A 349 -22.93 12.33 21.84
CA VAL A 349 -21.59 12.55 21.26
C VAL A 349 -20.79 13.51 22.17
N LYS A 350 -19.64 13.06 22.67
CA LYS A 350 -18.80 13.79 23.64
C LYS A 350 -17.46 14.28 23.09
N SER A 351 -17.22 14.10 21.80
CA SER A 351 -15.94 14.45 21.17
C SER A 351 -15.64 15.95 21.23
N LEU A 352 -14.36 16.32 21.28
CA LEU A 352 -13.94 17.72 21.12
C LEU A 352 -14.36 18.29 19.77
N LEU A 353 -14.37 17.47 18.71
CA LEU A 353 -14.96 17.81 17.42
C LEU A 353 -16.40 18.33 17.60
N LYS A 354 -17.26 17.57 18.27
CA LYS A 354 -18.64 17.99 18.52
C LYS A 354 -18.70 19.26 19.34
N LYS A 355 -17.87 19.37 20.38
CA LYS A 355 -17.86 20.53 21.28
C LYS A 355 -17.59 21.84 20.54
N TYR A 356 -16.73 21.81 19.52
CA TYR A 356 -16.24 23.04 18.86
C TYR A 356 -16.68 23.24 17.41
N LEU A 357 -17.11 22.19 16.70
CA LEU A 357 -17.68 22.32 15.36
C LEU A 357 -19.16 22.68 15.44
N THR A 358 -19.45 23.97 15.62
CA THR A 358 -20.81 24.51 15.46
C THR A 358 -21.19 24.60 13.98
N GLU A 359 -22.48 24.78 13.68
CA GLU A 359 -22.91 25.01 12.29
C GLU A 359 -22.26 26.27 11.70
N ASP A 360 -22.05 27.31 12.50
CA ASP A 360 -21.37 28.54 12.07
C ASP A 360 -19.89 28.28 11.72
N VAL A 361 -19.15 27.58 12.59
CA VAL A 361 -17.74 27.20 12.33
C VAL A 361 -17.67 26.27 11.12
N PHE A 362 -18.59 25.32 10.98
CA PHE A 362 -18.62 24.46 9.81
C PHE A 362 -18.87 25.26 8.53
N ASN A 363 -19.88 26.15 8.52
CA ASN A 363 -20.20 26.96 7.35
C ASN A 363 -19.08 27.95 6.99
N SER A 364 -18.31 28.46 7.97
CA SER A 364 -17.16 29.34 7.71
C SER A 364 -15.96 28.60 7.11
N LEU A 365 -15.85 27.29 7.31
CA LEU A 365 -14.67 26.48 6.96
C LEU A 365 -14.89 25.45 5.85
N LYS A 366 -16.12 24.98 5.60
CA LYS A 366 -16.40 23.79 4.76
C LYS A 366 -15.93 23.88 3.29
N GLU A 367 -15.82 25.08 2.74
CA GLU A 367 -15.35 25.30 1.36
C GLU A 367 -13.85 25.65 1.28
N LYS A 368 -13.18 25.84 2.43
CA LYS A 368 -11.75 26.13 2.45
C LYS A 368 -10.96 24.86 2.18
N LYS A 369 -9.86 25.01 1.44
CA LYS A 369 -8.86 23.98 1.19
C LYS A 369 -7.47 24.53 1.48
N THR A 370 -6.56 23.68 1.93
CA THR A 370 -5.13 23.99 2.01
C THR A 370 -4.51 24.05 0.61
N SER A 371 -3.29 24.57 0.50
CA SER A 371 -2.49 24.54 -0.73
C SER A 371 -2.24 23.13 -1.27
N ARG A 372 -2.33 22.11 -0.41
CA ARG A 372 -2.23 20.69 -0.79
C ARG A 372 -3.60 20.03 -1.01
N GLY A 373 -4.68 20.82 -1.01
CA GLY A 373 -6.02 20.40 -1.37
C GLY A 373 -6.85 19.77 -0.24
N ALA A 374 -6.34 19.70 0.99
CA ALA A 374 -7.08 19.14 2.12
C ALA A 374 -8.22 20.08 2.54
N GLY A 375 -9.43 19.56 2.65
CA GLY A 375 -10.61 20.27 3.14
C GLY A 375 -10.89 20.03 4.62
N LEU A 376 -11.87 20.77 5.16
CA LEU A 376 -12.32 20.57 6.54
C LEU A 376 -12.79 19.13 6.78
N TYR A 377 -13.51 18.56 5.81
CA TYR A 377 -14.06 17.21 5.94
C TYR A 377 -12.98 16.14 6.06
N ASP A 378 -11.86 16.29 5.36
CA ASP A 378 -10.71 15.39 5.52
C ASP A 378 -10.20 15.39 6.97
N CYS A 379 -10.27 16.55 7.63
CA CYS A 379 -9.80 16.70 9.01
C CYS A 379 -10.78 16.13 10.05
N ILE A 380 -12.09 16.21 9.80
CA ILE A 380 -13.13 15.81 10.76
C ILE A 380 -13.68 14.40 10.52
N ASN A 381 -13.36 13.77 9.37
CA ASN A 381 -14.00 12.52 8.93
C ASN A 381 -13.91 11.41 9.99
N SER A 382 -12.77 11.28 10.68
CA SER A 382 -12.64 10.29 11.75
C SER A 382 -13.68 10.48 12.84
N GLY A 383 -13.93 11.70 13.31
CA GLY A 383 -14.93 11.98 14.35
C GLY A 383 -16.38 11.95 13.85
N VAL A 384 -16.60 12.14 12.54
CA VAL A 384 -17.92 11.96 11.90
C VAL A 384 -18.28 10.48 11.79
N VAL A 385 -17.35 9.65 11.34
CA VAL A 385 -17.55 8.20 11.20
C VAL A 385 -17.54 7.49 12.55
N ASN A 386 -16.70 7.94 13.48
CA ASN A 386 -16.50 7.33 14.79
C ASN A 386 -16.96 8.29 15.90
N LEU A 387 -18.28 8.31 16.16
CA LEU A 387 -18.92 9.24 17.09
C LEU A 387 -18.45 9.10 18.55
N ASP A 388 -17.78 8.00 18.89
CA ASP A 388 -17.19 7.74 20.21
C ASP A 388 -15.71 8.20 20.31
N SER A 389 -15.22 8.96 19.34
CA SER A 389 -13.89 9.59 19.40
C SER A 389 -13.77 10.54 20.59
N GLY A 390 -12.63 10.55 21.29
CA GLY A 390 -12.33 11.57 22.31
C GLY A 390 -12.10 12.95 21.69
N THR A 391 -11.24 13.03 20.67
CA THR A 391 -10.95 14.27 19.95
C THR A 391 -11.71 14.33 18.62
N GLY A 392 -11.43 13.41 17.70
CA GLY A 392 -12.16 13.26 16.44
C GLY A 392 -11.67 14.13 15.27
N VAL A 393 -10.54 14.81 15.40
CA VAL A 393 -9.93 15.60 14.32
C VAL A 393 -8.47 15.19 14.06
N TYR A 394 -8.07 15.25 12.79
CA TYR A 394 -6.70 15.02 12.34
C TYR A 394 -6.31 16.06 11.29
N ALA A 395 -5.10 16.61 11.35
CA ALA A 395 -4.56 17.51 10.34
C ALA A 395 -3.93 16.71 9.19
N ALA A 396 -4.27 17.04 7.95
CA ALA A 396 -3.70 16.41 6.76
C ALA A 396 -2.32 17.00 6.37
N ASP A 397 -2.10 18.27 6.67
CA ASP A 397 -0.84 18.98 6.46
C ASP A 397 -0.66 20.08 7.52
N GLU A 398 0.49 20.75 7.48
CA GLU A 398 0.81 21.86 8.38
C GLU A 398 -0.20 23.03 8.29
N GLU A 399 -0.66 23.33 7.08
CA GLU A 399 -1.54 24.47 6.80
C GLU A 399 -2.96 24.26 7.39
N CYS A 400 -3.37 23.01 7.65
CA CYS A 400 -4.62 22.71 8.36
C CYS A 400 -4.71 23.44 9.72
N TYR A 401 -3.59 23.58 10.43
CA TYR A 401 -3.55 24.28 11.72
C TYR A 401 -3.75 25.81 11.59
N GLU A 402 -3.71 26.35 10.37
CA GLU A 402 -3.97 27.77 10.10
C GLU A 402 -5.33 27.97 9.41
N VAL A 403 -5.56 27.26 8.30
CA VAL A 403 -6.78 27.36 7.49
C VAL A 403 -8.02 26.98 8.30
N PHE A 404 -7.89 25.98 9.18
CA PHE A 404 -8.95 25.49 10.06
C PHE A 404 -8.72 25.85 11.54
N GLY A 405 -7.89 26.87 11.82
CA GLY A 405 -7.55 27.29 13.19
C GLY A 405 -8.76 27.60 14.08
N GLU A 406 -9.85 28.14 13.50
CA GLU A 406 -11.10 28.40 14.25
C GLU A 406 -11.68 27.16 14.97
N LEU A 407 -11.38 25.95 14.43
CA LEU A 407 -11.67 24.67 15.05
C LEU A 407 -10.46 24.12 15.82
N PHE A 408 -9.29 24.02 15.18
CA PHE A 408 -8.12 23.36 15.76
C PHE A 408 -7.63 24.07 17.03
N ASP A 409 -7.58 25.40 17.05
CA ASP A 409 -7.06 26.16 18.19
C ASP A 409 -7.86 25.87 19.46
N LYS A 410 -9.19 25.85 19.35
CA LYS A 410 -10.09 25.53 20.48
C LYS A 410 -9.90 24.10 20.97
N ILE A 411 -9.72 23.15 20.06
CA ILE A 411 -9.47 21.74 20.40
C ILE A 411 -8.11 21.58 21.08
N ILE A 412 -7.08 22.26 20.58
CA ILE A 412 -5.72 22.21 21.12
C ILE A 412 -5.70 22.77 22.54
N GLU A 413 -6.26 23.96 22.76
CA GLU A 413 -6.27 24.59 24.09
C GLU A 413 -7.13 23.84 25.11
N ASP A 414 -8.20 23.17 24.67
CA ASP A 414 -9.02 22.32 25.57
C ASP A 414 -8.27 21.05 25.97
N TYR A 415 -7.73 20.33 24.98
CA TYR A 415 -7.01 19.08 25.24
C TYR A 415 -5.73 19.30 26.05
N HIS A 416 -4.97 20.36 25.73
CA HIS A 416 -3.69 20.67 26.36
C HIS A 416 -3.79 21.69 27.49
N ALA A 417 -4.99 21.92 28.03
CA ALA A 417 -5.19 22.83 29.14
C ALA A 417 -4.20 22.57 30.30
N PRO A 418 -3.59 23.61 30.89
CA PRO A 418 -3.94 25.02 30.75
C PRO A 418 -3.24 25.77 29.61
N TYR A 419 -2.51 25.09 28.72
CA TYR A 419 -1.73 25.74 27.65
C TYR A 419 -2.59 26.66 26.79
N LYS A 420 -2.01 27.81 26.42
CA LYS A 420 -2.59 28.77 25.48
C LYS A 420 -1.66 29.02 24.31
N LEU A 421 -2.21 29.13 23.10
CA LEU A 421 -1.40 29.27 21.89
C LEU A 421 -0.52 30.53 21.92
N GLU A 422 -0.98 31.61 22.55
CA GLU A 422 -0.21 32.84 22.72
C GLU A 422 1.03 32.68 23.62
N GLU A 423 1.13 31.62 24.42
CA GLU A 423 2.28 31.37 25.30
C GLU A 423 3.50 30.85 24.52
N ASN A 424 3.28 30.36 23.30
CA ASN A 424 4.24 29.59 22.50
C ASN A 424 4.76 28.33 23.20
N HIS A 425 5.32 27.43 22.39
CA HIS A 425 5.97 26.21 22.84
C HIS A 425 7.48 26.28 22.59
N LYS A 426 8.26 25.78 23.55
CA LYS A 426 9.72 25.70 23.47
C LYS A 426 10.16 24.25 23.47
N SER A 427 10.76 23.81 22.38
CA SER A 427 11.37 22.48 22.26
C SER A 427 12.81 22.50 22.77
N ASP A 428 13.26 21.43 23.42
CA ASP A 428 14.63 21.32 23.95
C ASP A 428 15.05 19.84 24.05
N MET A 429 15.87 19.39 23.09
CA MET A 429 16.39 18.02 23.00
C MET A 429 17.86 17.92 23.44
N ASP A 430 18.27 18.76 24.39
CA ASP A 430 19.61 18.71 25.00
C ASP A 430 19.61 17.83 26.27
N PRO A 431 20.15 16.61 26.21
CA PRO A 431 20.11 15.69 27.35
C PRO A 431 21.01 16.15 28.52
N GLU A 432 21.98 17.05 28.30
CA GLU A 432 22.87 17.53 29.37
C GLU A 432 22.15 18.44 30.38
N LYS A 433 20.96 18.94 30.03
CA LYS A 433 20.12 19.77 30.90
C LYS A 433 19.23 18.97 31.85
N VAL A 434 19.22 17.65 31.74
CA VAL A 434 18.48 16.76 32.65
C VAL A 434 19.43 16.27 33.74
N ASP A 435 19.13 16.61 35.00
CA ASP A 435 19.84 16.09 36.17
C ASP A 435 19.06 14.90 36.74
N ALA A 436 19.43 13.70 36.28
CA ALA A 436 18.77 12.46 36.62
C ALA A 436 19.72 11.35 37.10
N PRO A 437 20.33 11.47 38.31
CA PRO A 437 21.02 10.36 38.95
C PRO A 437 20.13 9.10 39.03
N ASN A 438 20.69 7.94 38.66
CA ASN A 438 19.92 6.68 38.60
C ASN A 438 19.16 6.39 39.93
N LEU A 439 17.82 6.37 39.88
CA LEU A 439 16.94 6.33 41.06
C LEU A 439 16.90 4.98 41.78
N ASP A 440 17.12 3.91 41.02
CA ASP A 440 16.92 2.53 41.45
C ASP A 440 17.88 1.62 40.68
N ALA A 441 19.19 1.83 40.90
CA ALA A 441 20.26 1.09 40.23
C ALA A 441 20.21 -0.42 40.51
N GLU A 442 19.59 -0.82 41.62
CA GLU A 442 19.39 -2.24 42.01
C GLU A 442 18.16 -2.87 41.32
N GLY A 443 17.28 -2.06 40.71
CA GLY A 443 16.08 -2.52 40.02
C GLY A 443 15.01 -3.10 40.95
N ALA A 444 14.94 -2.62 42.20
CA ALA A 444 14.03 -3.15 43.21
C ALA A 444 12.57 -2.71 42.97
N PHE A 445 12.36 -1.54 42.35
CA PHE A 445 11.06 -0.90 42.18
C PHE A 445 10.75 -0.65 40.70
N ILE A 446 11.68 -0.06 39.95
CA ILE A 446 11.48 0.33 38.55
C ILE A 446 11.95 -0.82 37.64
N ARG A 447 11.02 -1.38 36.89
CA ARG A 447 11.28 -2.49 35.96
C ARG A 447 11.88 -2.01 34.65
N SER A 448 11.33 -0.93 34.09
CA SER A 448 11.70 -0.41 32.78
C SER A 448 11.40 1.07 32.66
N THR A 449 12.24 1.74 31.86
CA THR A 449 12.09 3.15 31.50
C THR A 449 11.98 3.28 30.00
N ARG A 450 11.04 4.11 29.51
CA ARG A 450 10.73 4.25 28.09
C ARG A 450 10.33 5.68 27.76
N ILE A 451 10.97 6.27 26.76
CA ILE A 451 10.62 7.59 26.22
C ILE A 451 10.35 7.46 24.73
N ARG A 452 9.20 7.98 24.26
CA ARG A 452 8.92 8.14 22.83
C ARG A 452 8.67 9.59 22.48
N VAL A 453 9.01 9.94 21.24
CA VAL A 453 8.59 11.17 20.58
C VAL A 453 7.98 10.85 19.21
N ALA A 454 6.95 11.59 18.83
CA ALA A 454 6.40 11.61 17.48
C ALA A 454 6.99 12.77 16.67
N ARG A 455 7.39 12.52 15.42
CA ARG A 455 7.95 13.52 14.51
C ARG A 455 7.43 13.33 13.09
N ASN A 456 7.32 14.43 12.37
CA ASN A 456 7.02 14.46 10.94
C ASN A 456 8.06 15.32 10.24
N LEU A 457 8.49 14.91 9.04
CA LEU A 457 9.53 15.56 8.26
C LEU A 457 9.03 16.89 7.69
N LYS A 458 9.93 17.87 7.63
CA LYS A 458 9.67 19.15 6.97
C LYS A 458 9.47 18.96 5.46
N GLY A 459 8.52 19.69 4.88
CA GLY A 459 8.29 19.72 3.43
C GLY A 459 7.40 18.61 2.89
N TYR A 460 6.76 17.83 3.76
CA TYR A 460 5.77 16.81 3.42
C TYR A 460 4.40 17.16 4.02
N ALA A 461 3.36 16.48 3.53
CA ALA A 461 2.11 16.33 4.27
C ALA A 461 2.33 15.75 5.68
N LEU A 462 1.34 15.87 6.55
CA LEU A 462 1.23 14.98 7.72
C LEU A 462 0.66 13.63 7.26
N THR A 463 0.79 12.58 8.07
CA THR A 463 0.42 11.20 7.68
C THR A 463 -0.95 11.06 6.99
N PRO A 464 -2.04 11.71 7.46
CA PRO A 464 -3.36 11.62 6.81
C PRO A 464 -3.38 12.14 5.34
N GLY A 465 -2.54 13.13 5.03
CA GLY A 465 -2.48 13.82 3.74
C GLY A 465 -1.31 13.39 2.85
N LEU A 466 -0.54 12.36 3.22
CA LEU A 466 0.57 11.87 2.40
C LEU A 466 0.06 11.25 1.10
N THR A 467 0.62 11.71 -0.02
CA THR A 467 0.54 10.98 -1.29
C THR A 467 1.32 9.67 -1.20
N ARG A 468 1.05 8.73 -2.13
CA ARG A 468 1.83 7.49 -2.21
C ARG A 468 3.32 7.78 -2.37
N LYS A 469 3.68 8.66 -3.29
CA LYS A 469 5.07 9.00 -3.61
C LYS A 469 5.79 9.63 -2.42
N GLU A 470 5.13 10.54 -1.71
CA GLU A 470 5.70 11.13 -0.49
C GLU A 470 5.93 10.09 0.60
N ARG A 471 5.00 9.15 0.79
CA ARG A 471 5.16 8.10 1.79
C ARG A 471 6.40 7.23 1.53
N VAL A 472 6.61 6.83 0.28
CA VAL A 472 7.79 6.06 -0.15
C VAL A 472 9.06 6.90 -0.04
N ASP A 473 9.01 8.20 -0.37
CA ASP A 473 10.15 9.10 -0.24
C ASP A 473 10.54 9.36 1.23
N VAL A 474 9.55 9.51 2.12
CA VAL A 474 9.75 9.58 3.58
C VAL A 474 10.43 8.30 4.08
N GLU A 475 9.92 7.12 3.71
CA GLU A 475 10.53 5.84 4.08
C GLU A 475 11.99 5.77 3.63
N SER A 476 12.25 6.04 2.34
CA SER A 476 13.59 5.99 1.74
C SER A 476 14.58 6.91 2.46
N LYS A 477 14.20 8.19 2.68
CA LYS A 477 15.07 9.17 3.35
C LYS A 477 15.34 8.80 4.80
N VAL A 478 14.30 8.39 5.54
CA VAL A 478 14.42 7.97 6.93
C VAL A 478 15.34 6.75 7.04
N VAL A 479 15.13 5.72 6.22
CA VAL A 479 15.95 4.50 6.22
C VAL A 479 17.40 4.82 5.87
N GLY A 480 17.64 5.77 4.95
CA GLY A 480 18.98 6.28 4.65
C GLY A 480 19.70 6.80 5.90
N VAL A 481 19.02 7.62 6.70
CA VAL A 481 19.57 8.14 7.97
C VAL A 481 19.74 7.02 8.99
N LEU A 482 18.73 6.17 9.19
CA LEU A 482 18.75 5.09 10.18
C LEU A 482 19.90 4.09 9.92
N ASN A 483 20.16 3.76 8.66
CA ASN A 483 21.29 2.89 8.27
C ASN A 483 22.66 3.57 8.45
N SER A 484 22.71 4.90 8.59
CA SER A 484 23.94 5.64 8.87
C SER A 484 24.24 5.78 10.37
N LEU A 485 23.30 5.42 11.25
CA LEU A 485 23.50 5.47 12.70
C LEU A 485 24.58 4.47 13.13
N THR A 486 25.42 4.89 14.08
CA THR A 486 26.59 4.13 14.55
C THR A 486 26.55 3.92 16.06
N GLY A 487 27.50 3.15 16.60
CA GLY A 487 27.59 2.86 18.03
C GLY A 487 26.40 2.04 18.53
N ASP A 488 25.87 2.42 19.69
CA ASP A 488 24.68 1.79 20.30
C ASP A 488 23.38 2.08 19.52
N LEU A 489 23.39 2.97 18.53
CA LEU A 489 22.24 3.22 17.66
C LEU A 489 22.25 2.39 16.37
N ALA A 490 23.36 1.69 16.07
CA ALA A 490 23.46 0.86 14.88
C ALA A 490 22.45 -0.30 14.94
N GLY A 491 21.75 -0.54 13.83
CA GLY A 491 20.62 -1.45 13.79
C GLY A 491 20.23 -1.90 12.40
N LYS A 492 19.04 -2.49 12.30
CA LYS A 492 18.48 -3.01 11.05
C LYS A 492 17.06 -2.51 10.86
N TYR A 493 16.74 -2.16 9.61
CA TYR A 493 15.39 -1.84 9.17
C TYR A 493 14.68 -3.08 8.60
N TYR A 494 13.39 -3.20 8.92
CA TYR A 494 12.50 -4.27 8.54
C TYR A 494 11.24 -3.66 7.90
N PRO A 495 11.14 -3.61 6.57
CA PRO A 495 9.92 -3.14 5.90
C PRO A 495 8.77 -4.11 6.20
N LEU A 496 7.55 -3.59 6.40
CA LEU A 496 6.35 -4.41 6.52
C LEU A 496 5.96 -5.03 5.18
N SER A 497 6.24 -4.33 4.06
CA SER A 497 6.06 -4.88 2.71
C SER A 497 6.93 -6.11 2.49
N GLY A 498 6.31 -7.26 2.25
CA GLY A 498 7.01 -8.51 2.01
C GLY A 498 7.69 -9.12 3.25
N MET A 499 7.37 -8.64 4.46
CA MET A 499 7.86 -9.21 5.72
C MET A 499 7.41 -10.67 5.84
N ASP A 500 8.37 -11.57 6.08
CA ASP A 500 8.07 -12.98 6.32
C ASP A 500 7.53 -13.22 7.75
N GLU A 501 6.89 -14.37 7.94
CA GLU A 501 6.23 -14.75 9.19
C GLU A 501 7.20 -14.93 10.37
N ALA A 502 8.45 -15.38 10.12
CA ALA A 502 9.44 -15.58 11.18
C ALA A 502 9.93 -14.23 11.72
N THR A 503 10.26 -13.30 10.82
CA THR A 503 10.58 -11.91 11.15
C THR A 503 9.41 -11.24 11.87
N ARG A 504 8.19 -11.41 11.35
CA ARG A 504 6.98 -10.88 11.97
C ARG A 504 6.80 -11.39 13.40
N GLN A 505 6.95 -12.71 13.62
CA GLN A 505 6.78 -13.31 14.93
C GLN A 505 7.86 -12.83 15.92
N GLN A 506 9.12 -12.73 15.48
CA GLN A 506 10.18 -12.17 16.32
C GLN A 506 9.87 -10.74 16.78
N LEU A 507 9.37 -9.88 15.89
CA LEU A 507 8.97 -8.52 16.24
C LEU A 507 7.73 -8.48 17.15
N VAL A 508 6.84 -9.48 17.08
CA VAL A 508 5.73 -9.63 18.04
C VAL A 508 6.26 -9.99 19.42
N ASP A 509 7.16 -10.97 19.51
CA ASP A 509 7.73 -11.45 20.78
C ASP A 509 8.52 -10.34 21.50
N ASP A 510 9.21 -9.51 20.72
CA ASP A 510 9.93 -8.32 21.21
C ASP A 510 9.00 -7.13 21.52
N HIS A 511 7.69 -7.23 21.24
CA HIS A 511 6.70 -6.16 21.37
C HIS A 511 7.03 -4.92 20.50
N PHE A 512 7.69 -5.14 19.36
CA PHE A 512 8.14 -4.10 18.43
C PHE A 512 7.20 -3.94 17.23
N LEU A 513 6.43 -4.98 16.88
CA LEU A 513 5.53 -4.95 15.73
C LEU A 513 4.32 -4.04 15.99
N PHE A 514 4.11 -3.07 15.10
CA PHE A 514 2.82 -2.37 14.98
C PHE A 514 1.95 -3.01 13.89
N LYS A 515 0.63 -2.83 14.01
CA LYS A 515 -0.37 -3.36 13.08
C LYS A 515 -0.96 -2.24 12.25
N LYS A 516 -1.82 -2.60 11.29
CA LYS A 516 -2.68 -1.63 10.60
C LYS A 516 -3.44 -0.82 11.66
N GLY A 517 -3.52 0.49 11.46
CA GLY A 517 -4.20 1.40 12.37
C GLY A 517 -5.67 1.01 12.55
N ASP A 518 -6.24 1.38 13.69
CA ASP A 518 -7.63 1.09 14.02
C ASP A 518 -8.63 1.88 13.14
N ARG A 519 -9.93 1.79 13.46
CA ARG A 519 -10.99 2.49 12.72
C ARG A 519 -10.92 4.02 12.78
N PHE A 520 -10.26 4.60 13.79
CA PHE A 520 -10.07 6.05 13.86
C PHE A 520 -8.99 6.46 12.84
N LEU A 521 -7.86 5.74 12.83
CA LEU A 521 -6.78 5.96 11.87
C LEU A 521 -7.21 5.63 10.43
N GLU A 522 -8.02 4.59 10.23
CA GLU A 522 -8.61 4.26 8.92
C GLU A 522 -9.47 5.42 8.40
N ALA A 523 -10.39 5.94 9.21
CA ALA A 523 -11.28 7.03 8.81
C ALA A 523 -10.54 8.37 8.67
N ALA A 524 -9.41 8.55 9.34
CA ALA A 524 -8.51 9.69 9.13
C ALA A 524 -7.66 9.56 7.86
N GLY A 525 -7.67 8.43 7.15
CA GLY A 525 -6.86 8.22 5.94
C GLY A 525 -5.39 7.86 6.21
N VAL A 526 -5.03 7.52 7.44
CA VAL A 526 -3.65 7.13 7.83
C VAL A 526 -3.25 5.78 7.22
N ASN A 527 -4.22 4.89 7.02
CA ASN A 527 -4.01 3.52 6.53
C ASN A 527 -3.94 3.38 4.99
N LYS A 528 -3.93 4.48 4.23
CA LYS A 528 -3.86 4.45 2.76
C LYS A 528 -2.65 3.63 2.28
N MET A 529 -2.87 2.74 1.31
CA MET A 529 -1.85 1.85 0.72
C MET A 529 -1.12 0.93 1.72
N TRP A 530 -1.75 0.55 2.82
CA TRP A 530 -1.12 -0.37 3.78
C TRP A 530 -0.70 -1.70 3.12
N PRO A 531 0.53 -2.21 3.34
CA PRO A 531 1.59 -1.72 4.24
C PRO A 531 2.71 -0.91 3.55
N GLU A 532 2.53 -0.43 2.32
CA GLU A 532 3.58 0.25 1.53
C GLU A 532 4.16 1.46 2.25
N GLY A 533 5.49 1.59 2.27
CA GLY A 533 6.18 2.70 2.94
C GLY A 533 6.30 2.57 4.45
N ARG A 534 5.89 1.44 5.05
CA ARG A 534 5.89 1.23 6.50
C ARG A 534 6.96 0.22 6.89
N GLY A 535 7.62 0.48 8.02
CA GLY A 535 8.62 -0.43 8.55
C GLY A 535 9.07 -0.10 9.96
N ILE A 536 9.92 -0.99 10.47
CA ILE A 536 10.43 -0.95 11.83
C ILE A 536 11.94 -0.96 11.77
N PHE A 537 12.59 -0.04 12.47
CA PHE A 537 14.02 -0.10 12.74
C PHE A 537 14.24 -0.38 14.22
N HIS A 538 15.18 -1.25 14.57
CA HIS A 538 15.68 -1.28 15.94
C HIS A 538 17.19 -1.53 15.97
N ASN A 539 17.84 -1.04 17.01
CA ASN A 539 19.26 -1.30 17.25
C ASN A 539 19.50 -2.75 17.73
N ASN A 540 20.77 -3.16 17.72
CA ASN A 540 21.17 -4.51 18.14
C ASN A 540 20.78 -4.82 19.59
N ASP A 541 20.86 -3.83 20.48
CA ASP A 541 20.61 -3.99 21.92
C ASP A 541 19.12 -3.92 22.29
N LYS A 542 18.22 -3.72 21.30
CA LYS A 542 16.77 -3.60 21.52
C LYS A 542 16.38 -2.46 22.48
N THR A 543 17.23 -1.43 22.56
CA THR A 543 17.08 -0.25 23.43
C THR A 543 16.70 1.02 22.67
N PHE A 544 16.69 0.95 21.33
CA PHE A 544 16.26 2.01 20.42
C PHE A 544 15.44 1.43 19.27
N LEU A 545 14.28 2.04 18.99
CA LEU A 545 13.27 1.56 18.05
C LEU A 545 12.67 2.75 17.30
N VAL A 546 12.44 2.62 16.00
CA VAL A 546 11.72 3.60 15.18
C VAL A 546 10.63 2.91 14.39
N TRP A 547 9.40 3.38 14.50
CA TRP A 547 8.34 3.05 13.56
C TRP A 547 8.24 4.13 12.48
N VAL A 548 8.17 3.70 11.24
CA VAL A 548 8.11 4.56 10.06
C VAL A 548 6.72 4.49 9.43
N ASN A 549 6.09 5.65 9.24
CA ASN A 549 4.77 5.85 8.60
C ASN A 549 3.59 5.09 9.25
N GLU A 550 3.56 5.03 10.57
CA GLU A 550 2.45 4.43 11.35
C GLU A 550 1.33 5.46 11.56
N GLU A 551 1.18 6.05 12.75
CA GLU A 551 0.27 7.18 13.01
C GLU A 551 0.91 8.51 12.57
N ASP A 552 2.18 8.69 12.95
CA ASP A 552 3.08 9.75 12.50
C ASP A 552 4.12 9.15 11.54
N GLN A 553 4.79 10.00 10.76
CA GLN A 553 5.87 9.55 9.88
C GLN A 553 6.99 8.88 10.68
N LEU A 554 7.27 9.37 11.89
CA LEU A 554 8.27 8.81 12.79
C LEU A 554 7.72 8.71 14.21
N ARG A 555 7.77 7.50 14.77
CA ARG A 555 7.67 7.27 16.21
C ARG A 555 9.02 6.75 16.70
N ILE A 556 9.77 7.61 17.36
CA ILE A 556 11.15 7.36 17.78
C ILE A 556 11.14 7.02 19.27
N ILE A 557 11.69 5.86 19.61
CA ILE A 557 11.55 5.24 20.93
C ILE A 557 12.93 4.88 21.46
N SER A 558 13.18 5.28 22.70
CA SER A 558 14.31 4.80 23.50
C SER A 558 13.77 4.13 24.76
N MET A 559 14.34 3.00 25.13
CA MET A 559 13.92 2.24 26.31
C MET A 559 15.01 1.33 26.86
N GLU A 560 14.96 1.03 28.14
CA GLU A 560 15.81 0.03 28.78
C GLU A 560 15.16 -0.54 30.05
N MET A 561 15.67 -1.69 30.50
CA MET A 561 15.34 -2.23 31.82
C MET A 561 16.00 -1.37 32.90
N GLY A 562 15.31 -1.23 34.05
CA GLY A 562 15.76 -0.36 35.14
C GLY A 562 15.32 1.10 35.00
N SER A 563 16.02 1.98 35.72
CA SER A 563 15.54 3.33 36.07
C SER A 563 16.37 4.49 35.55
N ASP A 564 17.36 4.25 34.70
CA ASP A 564 18.26 5.30 34.20
C ASP A 564 17.60 6.11 33.06
N ILE A 565 16.64 6.95 33.44
CA ILE A 565 15.93 7.83 32.51
C ILE A 565 16.86 8.82 31.79
N GLY A 566 18.00 9.18 32.41
CA GLY A 566 19.04 10.01 31.79
C GLY A 566 19.69 9.32 30.60
N SER A 567 20.12 8.06 30.78
CA SER A 567 20.63 7.19 29.70
C SER A 567 19.62 7.03 28.57
N VAL A 568 18.36 6.69 28.90
CA VAL A 568 17.27 6.54 27.92
C VAL A 568 17.08 7.82 27.11
N PHE A 569 17.02 8.98 27.78
CA PHE A 569 16.81 10.26 27.12
C PHE A 569 18.01 10.68 26.26
N SER A 570 19.24 10.49 26.76
CA SER A 570 20.46 10.78 26.00
C SER A 570 20.54 9.97 24.70
N ARG A 571 20.22 8.68 24.75
CA ARG A 571 20.12 7.83 23.55
C ARG A 571 19.05 8.32 22.58
N LEU A 572 17.89 8.74 23.08
CA LEU A 572 16.83 9.31 22.26
C LEU A 572 17.29 10.60 21.56
N CYS A 573 17.87 11.54 22.31
CA CYS A 573 18.32 12.83 21.78
C CYS A 573 19.38 12.68 20.70
N ARG A 574 20.36 11.78 20.87
CA ARG A 574 21.38 11.53 19.84
C ARG A 574 20.76 11.11 18.52
N ALA A 575 19.81 10.18 18.54
CA ALA A 575 19.14 9.73 17.32
C ALA A 575 18.22 10.81 16.72
N VAL A 576 17.40 11.46 17.55
CA VAL A 576 16.46 12.51 17.09
C VAL A 576 17.22 13.69 16.47
N ASN A 577 18.31 14.14 17.11
CA ASN A 577 19.09 15.27 16.63
C ASN A 577 19.84 14.94 15.33
N GLU A 578 20.30 13.71 15.13
CA GLU A 578 20.92 13.31 13.86
C GLU A 578 19.88 13.23 12.73
N ILE A 579 18.66 12.74 13.00
CA ILE A 579 17.57 12.76 12.02
C ILE A 579 17.17 14.21 11.69
N ASP A 580 17.01 15.07 12.69
CA ASP A 580 16.66 16.49 12.50
C ASP A 580 17.72 17.23 11.67
N LYS A 581 19.00 16.98 11.97
CA LYS A 581 20.12 17.58 11.24
C LYS A 581 20.12 17.22 9.75
N GLN A 582 19.73 16.01 9.38
CA GLN A 582 19.74 15.56 7.99
C GLN A 582 18.44 15.86 7.24
N LEU A 583 17.29 15.77 7.90
CA LEU A 583 15.97 15.82 7.25
C LEU A 583 15.10 17.01 7.68
N GLY A 584 15.28 17.49 8.90
CA GLY A 584 14.44 18.52 9.51
C GLY A 584 13.03 18.04 9.88
N PHE A 585 12.48 18.57 10.96
CA PHE A 585 11.09 18.30 11.37
C PHE A 585 10.13 19.46 11.11
N ALA A 586 8.86 19.12 10.87
CA ALA A 586 7.75 20.07 10.82
C ALA A 586 7.50 20.62 12.23
N HIS A 587 7.57 21.94 12.39
CA HIS A 587 7.54 22.63 13.68
C HIS A 587 7.00 24.05 13.54
N LYS A 588 6.23 24.49 14.53
CA LYS A 588 5.72 25.87 14.63
C LYS A 588 5.84 26.38 16.07
N GLU A 589 6.16 27.66 16.24
CA GLU A 589 6.35 28.26 17.58
C GLU A 589 5.15 28.03 18.50
N THR A 590 3.92 28.13 18.00
CA THR A 590 2.70 27.96 18.80
C THR A 590 2.30 26.50 19.03
N HIS A 591 2.78 25.56 18.21
CA HIS A 591 2.34 24.15 18.23
C HIS A 591 3.45 23.17 18.60
N GLY A 592 4.71 23.61 18.68
CA GLY A 592 5.86 22.73 18.75
C GLY A 592 5.99 21.84 17.51
N TYR A 593 6.41 20.59 17.70
CA TYR A 593 6.48 19.62 16.61
C TYR A 593 5.07 19.26 16.13
N LEU A 594 4.89 19.30 14.81
CA LEU A 594 3.59 19.05 14.19
C LEU A 594 3.32 17.55 14.02
N SER A 595 2.06 17.19 14.23
CA SER A 595 1.53 15.83 14.11
C SER A 595 0.16 15.88 13.44
N GLY A 596 -0.22 14.80 12.75
CA GLY A 596 -1.58 14.66 12.23
C GLY A 596 -2.60 14.63 13.36
N CYS A 597 -2.28 14.02 14.49
CA CYS A 597 -3.11 14.02 15.69
C CYS A 597 -2.79 15.25 16.59
N PRO A 598 -3.75 16.15 16.89
CA PRO A 598 -3.49 17.31 17.73
C PRO A 598 -3.06 16.98 19.15
N THR A 599 -3.32 15.75 19.62
CA THR A 599 -2.90 15.29 20.95
C THR A 599 -1.38 15.05 21.03
N ASN A 600 -0.70 14.83 19.90
CA ASN A 600 0.75 14.59 19.81
C ASN A 600 1.55 15.87 19.45
N LEU A 601 0.94 17.06 19.53
CA LEU A 601 1.65 18.34 19.36
C LEU A 601 2.64 18.63 20.51
N GLY A 602 3.39 19.72 20.38
CA GLY A 602 4.36 20.20 21.35
C GLY A 602 5.63 19.38 21.31
N THR A 603 5.93 18.72 22.42
CA THR A 603 7.03 17.76 22.52
C THR A 603 6.78 16.51 21.68
N GLY A 604 5.52 16.18 21.38
CA GLY A 604 5.13 14.86 20.89
C GLY A 604 5.57 13.71 21.80
N MET A 605 5.89 14.00 23.06
CA MET A 605 6.56 13.07 23.95
C MET A 605 5.56 12.25 24.77
N ARG A 606 5.92 10.98 24.99
CA ARG A 606 5.45 10.23 26.16
C ARG A 606 6.63 9.54 26.84
N ALA A 607 7.04 10.05 27.98
CA ALA A 607 7.95 9.41 28.92
C ALA A 607 7.13 8.53 29.86
N SER A 608 7.63 7.33 30.16
CA SER A 608 6.95 6.36 31.00
C SER A 608 7.93 5.48 31.78
N VAL A 609 7.59 5.14 33.02
CA VAL A 609 8.27 4.12 33.83
C VAL A 609 7.28 3.10 34.35
N HIS A 610 7.67 1.82 34.34
CA HIS A 610 6.95 0.77 35.06
C HIS A 610 7.55 0.62 36.45
N VAL A 611 6.82 1.04 37.48
CA VAL A 611 7.33 1.12 38.84
C VAL A 611 6.39 0.45 39.84
N LYS A 612 6.97 -0.35 40.75
CA LYS A 612 6.28 -1.05 41.83
C LYS A 612 6.23 -0.16 43.07
N ILE A 613 5.05 0.36 43.39
CA ILE A 613 4.82 1.31 44.49
C ILE A 613 3.52 1.02 45.27
N PRO A 614 3.34 -0.19 45.84
CA PRO A 614 2.12 -0.54 46.56
C PRO A 614 1.83 0.42 47.71
N LYS A 615 2.83 0.84 48.49
CA LYS A 615 2.62 1.76 49.61
C LYS A 615 2.36 3.19 49.12
N ALA A 616 3.17 3.70 48.20
CA ALA A 616 3.05 5.08 47.75
C ALA A 616 1.74 5.30 46.98
N SER A 617 1.22 4.27 46.29
CA SER A 617 -0.08 4.34 45.61
C SER A 617 -1.28 4.48 46.55
N GLU A 618 -1.16 4.04 47.80
CA GLU A 618 -2.18 4.19 48.84
C GLU A 618 -1.92 5.41 49.74
N HIS A 619 -0.78 6.09 49.56
CA HIS A 619 -0.40 7.22 50.40
C HIS A 619 -1.26 8.47 50.10
N PRO A 620 -1.68 9.26 51.11
CA PRO A 620 -2.54 10.44 50.90
C PRO A 620 -1.96 11.49 49.94
N ASP A 621 -0.64 11.60 49.85
CA ASP A 621 0.05 12.54 48.95
C ASP A 621 0.22 12.03 47.51
N PHE A 622 -0.19 10.80 47.19
CA PHE A 622 0.02 10.20 45.85
C PHE A 622 -0.49 11.11 44.72
N GLN A 623 -1.75 11.50 44.81
CA GLN A 623 -2.40 12.36 43.80
C GLN A 623 -1.76 13.74 43.76
N LYS A 624 -1.37 14.28 44.92
CA LYS A 624 -0.70 15.58 45.02
C LYS A 624 0.64 15.58 44.29
N ILE A 625 1.44 14.53 44.44
CA ILE A 625 2.71 14.35 43.70
C ILE A 625 2.43 14.24 42.21
N CYS A 626 1.43 13.46 41.82
CA CYS A 626 1.08 13.29 40.41
C CYS A 626 0.66 14.62 39.76
N ASP A 627 -0.10 15.45 40.48
CA ASP A 627 -0.55 16.75 39.97
C ASP A 627 0.55 17.81 39.98
N GLU A 628 1.44 17.81 40.99
CA GLU A 628 2.62 18.70 41.09
C GLU A 628 3.57 18.52 39.91
N PHE A 629 3.88 17.26 39.55
CA PHE A 629 4.79 16.92 38.44
C PHE A 629 4.09 16.61 37.13
N HIS A 630 2.78 16.85 37.05
CA HIS A 630 1.98 16.64 35.85
C HIS A 630 2.12 15.24 35.24
N ILE A 631 2.23 14.22 36.09
CA ILE A 631 2.28 12.80 35.74
C ILE A 631 0.95 12.12 36.06
N GLN A 632 0.72 10.97 35.45
CA GLN A 632 -0.43 10.10 35.68
C GLN A 632 0.03 8.68 35.90
N ALA A 633 -0.61 7.98 36.82
CA ALA A 633 -0.38 6.57 37.07
C ALA A 633 -1.58 5.74 36.58
N ARG A 634 -1.29 4.66 35.86
CA ARG A 634 -2.28 3.73 35.30
C ARG A 634 -1.79 2.29 35.49
N GLY A 635 -2.64 1.29 35.25
CA GLY A 635 -2.19 -0.10 35.21
C GLY A 635 -1.23 -0.36 34.04
N ILE A 636 -0.39 -1.39 34.17
CA ILE A 636 0.71 -1.64 33.21
C ILE A 636 0.25 -2.06 31.81
N HIS A 637 -1.02 -2.48 31.67
CA HIS A 637 -1.61 -2.92 30.40
C HIS A 637 -2.35 -1.78 29.67
N GLY A 638 -2.12 -0.52 30.07
CA GLY A 638 -2.64 0.66 29.41
C GLY A 638 -3.79 1.35 30.15
N GLU A 639 -4.43 2.27 29.43
CA GLU A 639 -5.51 3.11 29.93
C GLU A 639 -6.71 2.27 30.38
N HIS A 640 -7.22 2.54 31.59
CA HIS A 640 -8.28 1.78 32.25
C HIS A 640 -7.95 0.33 32.66
N SER A 641 -6.67 -0.07 32.66
CA SER A 641 -6.26 -1.36 33.23
C SER A 641 -5.90 -1.26 34.73
N VAL A 642 -6.12 -2.36 35.46
CA VAL A 642 -5.59 -2.56 36.82
C VAL A 642 -4.54 -3.66 36.73
N SER A 643 -3.37 -3.43 37.31
CA SER A 643 -2.31 -4.46 37.36
C SER A 643 -2.71 -5.55 38.36
N THR A 644 -2.71 -6.81 37.91
CA THR A 644 -3.16 -7.97 38.69
C THR A 644 -2.11 -9.07 38.68
N GLY A 645 -2.26 -10.09 39.54
CA GLY A 645 -1.32 -11.22 39.60
C GLY A 645 0.07 -10.78 40.03
N GLU A 646 1.09 -11.20 39.27
CA GLU A 646 2.51 -10.88 39.52
C GLU A 646 2.84 -9.38 39.35
N ASP A 647 1.93 -8.63 38.74
CA ASP A 647 2.05 -7.19 38.49
C ASP A 647 1.27 -6.34 39.49
N ALA A 648 0.66 -6.96 40.51
CA ALA A 648 -0.04 -6.24 41.56
C ALA A 648 0.88 -5.19 42.23
N GLY A 649 0.41 -3.95 42.30
CA GLY A 649 1.16 -2.81 42.83
C GLY A 649 2.15 -2.17 41.86
N VAL A 650 2.18 -2.56 40.59
CA VAL A 650 3.00 -1.95 39.54
C VAL A 650 2.15 -0.99 38.70
N PHE A 651 2.69 0.19 38.41
CA PHE A 651 2.02 1.25 37.65
C PHE A 651 2.85 1.66 36.43
N ASP A 652 2.18 2.00 35.32
CA ASP A 652 2.73 2.84 34.25
C ASP A 652 2.54 4.31 34.67
N ILE A 653 3.64 4.94 35.09
CA ILE A 653 3.68 6.38 35.35
C ILE A 653 4.13 7.08 34.09
N SER A 654 3.30 7.98 33.55
CA SER A 654 3.58 8.73 32.32
C SER A 654 3.24 10.22 32.45
N ASN A 655 3.82 11.07 31.61
CA ASN A 655 3.47 12.50 31.56
C ASN A 655 2.03 12.71 31.08
N LYS A 656 1.35 13.72 31.66
CA LYS A 656 0.02 14.19 31.20
C LYS A 656 0.14 15.25 30.10
N ARG A 657 1.15 16.14 30.19
CA ARG A 657 1.32 17.29 29.29
C ARG A 657 2.28 17.00 28.15
N ARG A 658 2.07 17.70 27.04
CA ARG A 658 2.94 17.68 25.84
C ARG A 658 3.21 19.07 25.27
N LEU A 659 2.25 19.99 25.38
CA LEU A 659 2.40 21.41 25.09
C LEU A 659 2.64 22.23 26.37
N GLY A 660 3.23 23.42 26.21
CA GLY A 660 3.59 24.32 27.32
C GLY A 660 4.82 23.95 28.15
N LEU A 661 5.56 22.88 27.80
CA LEU A 661 6.82 22.46 28.44
C LEU A 661 7.76 21.84 27.40
N SER A 662 9.07 21.94 27.59
CA SER A 662 10.05 21.30 26.71
C SER A 662 10.22 19.80 26.99
N GLU A 663 10.90 19.08 26.09
CA GLU A 663 11.26 17.67 26.30
C GLU A 663 12.14 17.47 27.54
N VAL A 664 13.16 18.31 27.74
CA VAL A 664 13.98 18.35 28.96
C VAL A 664 13.11 18.51 30.21
N GLN A 665 12.20 19.48 30.23
CA GLN A 665 11.32 19.71 31.39
C GLN A 665 10.41 18.51 31.64
N CYS A 666 9.83 17.93 30.59
CA CYS A 666 8.97 16.75 30.71
C CYS A 666 9.71 15.54 31.31
N VAL A 667 10.97 15.32 30.92
CA VAL A 667 11.79 14.24 31.46
C VAL A 667 12.19 14.52 32.92
N GLN A 668 12.56 15.76 33.23
CA GLN A 668 12.90 16.16 34.60
C GLN A 668 11.70 16.05 35.55
N ASP A 669 10.51 16.45 35.11
CA ASP A 669 9.27 16.30 35.89
C ASP A 669 8.95 14.83 36.17
N MET A 670 9.09 13.96 35.15
CA MET A 670 8.95 12.51 35.33
C MET A 670 9.92 11.98 36.38
N TYR A 671 11.20 12.33 36.26
CA TYR A 671 12.24 11.92 37.21
C TYR A 671 11.91 12.37 38.65
N ASN A 672 11.59 13.65 38.83
CA ASN A 672 11.30 14.23 40.15
C ASN A 672 10.05 13.62 40.80
N GLY A 673 8.99 13.40 40.02
CA GLY A 673 7.76 12.78 40.50
C GLY A 673 8.00 11.33 40.93
N VAL A 674 8.68 10.54 40.11
CA VAL A 674 9.02 9.13 40.45
C VAL A 674 9.93 9.06 41.67
N LYS A 675 10.91 9.98 41.78
CA LYS A 675 11.77 10.08 42.95
C LYS A 675 10.98 10.25 44.25
N LYS A 676 10.04 11.21 44.30
CA LYS A 676 9.19 11.41 45.50
C LYS A 676 8.34 10.19 45.83
N LEU A 677 7.82 9.50 44.82
CA LEU A 677 7.05 8.27 45.04
C LEU A 677 7.91 7.16 45.63
N LEU A 678 9.16 7.00 45.18
CA LEU A 678 10.10 6.03 45.73
C LEU A 678 10.56 6.39 47.14
N GLU A 679 10.70 7.69 47.47
CA GLU A 679 10.98 8.14 48.84
C GLU A 679 9.89 7.69 49.82
N ILE A 680 8.61 7.78 49.41
CA ILE A 680 7.47 7.28 50.20
C ILE A 680 7.49 5.74 50.27
N GLU A 681 7.79 5.06 49.17
CA GLU A 681 7.77 3.59 49.14
C GLU A 681 8.85 2.95 50.03
N LYS A 682 10.00 3.61 50.13
CA LYS A 682 11.16 3.16 50.92
C LYS A 682 11.06 3.53 52.40
N ALA A 683 10.22 4.51 52.76
CA ALA A 683 9.86 4.81 54.14
C ALA A 683 9.01 3.68 54.76
#